data_AF-A0A1G9HUF1-F1
#
_entry.id   AF-A0A1G9HUF1-F1
#
_cell.length_a   1.000
_cell.length_b   1.000
_cell.length_c   1.000
_cell.angle_alpha   90.00
_cell.angle_beta   90.00
_cell.angle_gamma   90.00
#
_symmetry.space_group_name_H-M   'P 1'
#
loop_
_entity.id
_entity.type
_entity.pdbx_description
1 polymer ?
#
loop_
_entity_poly.entity_id
_entity_poly.type
_entity_poly.pdbx_seq_one_letter_code
_entity_poly.pdbx_strand_id
1 'polypeptide(L)'
;MDCDALEFQSRMAGWNAVSMATEYKVVVSDPAALQTRDGNGVDEALRGFLVSNMNARAARRLSDQDAALAEEFKDGGSFALLLDPVTREPARLADGRLLTIDPPKKGKDRPAGLESMVSWRSDVGVHLQVGGGAGRFVSTLRESFPEVNVVRLDFNAESVDNAGMTEEWRDFALTAARAGLGLVIQNSDGDLAGGLKRALPVELGPPDALAQVSGEWKINQVQADWQRMLDWFRRPENAPILDAVVGWELINEPMAYGNKPEAGALYSRHMADLIGSLDWGGKRLFVGGLRASAQFEHLDHDQIRKAAGDRLVWSAHMYPGWVVAKTPDPDGGMFRSQICRRIGTLTQPGDDIMVTESQLYTEAGSLNPAGSAKAAQSYNMARKLPWFADNGIGWTWWPPIGRASQMLHWNGSEDVYRVEIESAAFAHWGWVRDETQAPEAAAEHWGGAGDEVLSVDPSRGDETDHVVEGVSNPHGLVYALAGDDRVTGGRMTDLLYGGNGGDSLEGGADGDWLFGGQGDDHLDGGEGDDVLIDPEGANSLTGGPGNDHMEGSGVLDGGEGDDILTATGDGTTLTGGLGSDRFLPPLRGRITFADFTPGEDRLDLSLLQTPNRAPTLELRGSGDETTLVWGDLTVTMPGAAALTEADIINAGPRRVVLTGG
;
A
#
# COMPACT_ATOMS: atom_id res chain seq x y z
N MET A 1 18.00 -20.02 5.94
CA MET A 1 18.56 -19.04 5.01
C MET A 1 18.98 -17.88 5.87
N ASP A 2 20.26 -17.49 5.82
CA ASP A 2 20.73 -16.30 6.52
C ASP A 2 20.33 -15.09 5.67
N CYS A 3 19.46 -14.24 6.19
CA CYS A 3 18.79 -13.20 5.40
C CYS A 3 19.70 -11.97 5.20
N ASP A 4 20.71 -11.78 6.04
CA ASP A 4 21.63 -10.62 5.97
C ASP A 4 22.63 -10.72 4.81
N ALA A 5 22.64 -11.85 4.09
CA ALA A 5 23.44 -12.10 2.90
C ALA A 5 22.60 -12.15 1.60
N LEU A 6 21.30 -11.83 1.67
CA LEU A 6 20.46 -11.78 0.47
C LEU A 6 20.76 -10.51 -0.31
N GLU A 7 21.49 -10.65 -1.40
CA GLU A 7 21.67 -9.61 -2.40
C GLU A 7 20.68 -9.86 -3.55
N PHE A 8 19.77 -8.92 -3.74
CA PHE A 8 18.90 -8.91 -4.92
C PHE A 8 19.58 -8.11 -6.04
N GLN A 9 19.41 -8.57 -7.29
CA GLN A 9 19.94 -7.90 -8.47
C GLN A 9 18.81 -7.40 -9.38
N SER A 10 17.77 -6.86 -8.75
CA SER A 10 16.61 -6.32 -9.43
C SER A 10 16.91 -4.94 -10.01
N ARG A 11 16.47 -4.68 -11.25
CA ARG A 11 16.67 -3.38 -11.93
C ARG A 11 15.37 -2.60 -12.05
N MET A 12 14.52 -2.71 -11.04
CA MET A 12 13.23 -2.01 -10.98
C MET A 12 13.34 -0.68 -10.23
N ALA A 13 14.56 -0.21 -9.95
CA ALA A 13 14.81 1.14 -9.48
C ALA A 13 14.17 2.18 -10.42
N GLY A 14 13.57 3.23 -9.85
CA GLY A 14 12.82 4.22 -10.61
C GLY A 14 11.44 3.77 -11.09
N TRP A 15 10.97 2.55 -10.79
CA TRP A 15 9.58 2.15 -11.08
C TRP A 15 8.65 2.55 -9.93
N ASN A 16 8.27 3.83 -9.93
CA ASN A 16 7.39 4.41 -8.93
C ASN A 16 5.95 4.31 -9.42
N ALA A 17 5.25 3.31 -8.90
CA ALA A 17 3.94 2.95 -9.39
C ALA A 17 2.82 3.23 -8.38
N VAL A 18 1.65 3.53 -8.92
CA VAL A 18 0.37 3.45 -8.19
C VAL A 18 -0.54 2.42 -8.87
N SER A 19 -1.28 1.65 -8.09
CA SER A 19 -2.28 0.71 -8.60
C SER A 19 -3.68 1.29 -8.41
N MET A 20 -4.45 1.40 -9.49
CA MET A 20 -5.74 2.11 -9.46
C MET A 20 -6.82 1.35 -8.71
N ALA A 21 -7.39 1.95 -7.66
CA ALA A 21 -8.56 1.39 -7.00
C ALA A 21 -9.67 1.11 -8.01
N THR A 22 -10.22 -0.09 -7.94
CA THR A 22 -11.45 -0.45 -8.63
C THR A 22 -12.62 -0.49 -7.66
N GLU A 23 -13.81 -0.15 -8.16
CA GLU A 23 -15.01 -0.09 -7.33
C GLU A 23 -15.42 -1.45 -6.77
N TYR A 24 -16.00 -1.45 -5.56
CA TYR A 24 -16.74 -2.61 -5.08
C TYR A 24 -18.15 -2.60 -5.66
N LYS A 25 -18.52 -3.67 -6.34
CA LYS A 25 -19.87 -3.93 -6.80
C LYS A 25 -20.54 -4.96 -5.90
N VAL A 26 -21.84 -4.81 -5.70
CA VAL A 26 -22.66 -5.86 -5.10
C VAL A 26 -23.23 -6.68 -6.23
N VAL A 27 -23.06 -7.99 -6.16
CA VAL A 27 -23.44 -8.94 -7.21
C VAL A 27 -24.26 -10.08 -6.64
N VAL A 28 -25.09 -10.68 -7.49
CA VAL A 28 -25.84 -11.89 -7.15
C VAL A 28 -24.87 -13.07 -7.14
N SER A 29 -24.52 -13.53 -5.94
CA SER A 29 -23.60 -14.64 -5.75
C SER A 29 -24.29 -15.99 -5.64
N ASP A 30 -25.55 -16.06 -5.20
CA ASP A 30 -26.36 -17.28 -5.18
C ASP A 30 -27.86 -16.97 -5.39
N PRO A 31 -28.36 -17.03 -6.64
CA PRO A 31 -29.76 -16.76 -6.96
C PRO A 31 -30.76 -17.60 -6.14
N ALA A 32 -30.45 -18.86 -5.85
CA ALA A 32 -31.34 -19.75 -5.12
C ALA A 32 -31.61 -19.32 -3.67
N ALA A 33 -30.72 -18.50 -3.09
CA ALA A 33 -30.88 -17.94 -1.75
C ALA A 33 -31.67 -16.61 -1.75
N LEU A 34 -32.02 -16.09 -2.93
CA LEU A 34 -32.75 -14.83 -3.10
C LEU A 34 -34.22 -15.05 -3.42
N GLN A 35 -35.03 -14.09 -2.99
CA GLN A 35 -36.42 -13.97 -3.37
C GLN A 35 -36.69 -12.55 -3.86
N THR A 36 -37.54 -12.46 -4.87
CA THR A 36 -38.09 -11.19 -5.34
C THR A 36 -39.07 -10.63 -4.30
N ARG A 37 -39.37 -9.34 -4.37
CA ARG A 37 -40.31 -8.68 -3.43
C ARG A 37 -41.73 -9.26 -3.50
N ASP A 38 -42.10 -9.86 -4.63
CA ASP A 38 -43.37 -10.58 -4.81
C ASP A 38 -43.29 -12.07 -4.44
N GLY A 39 -42.18 -12.52 -3.85
CA GLY A 39 -42.02 -13.85 -3.25
C GLY A 39 -41.63 -14.96 -4.23
N ASN A 40 -41.23 -14.61 -5.46
CA ASN A 40 -40.74 -15.58 -6.45
C ASN A 40 -39.25 -15.87 -6.23
N GLY A 41 -38.80 -17.05 -6.68
CA GLY A 41 -37.37 -17.36 -6.71
C GLY A 41 -36.63 -16.57 -7.81
N VAL A 42 -35.33 -16.36 -7.62
CA VAL A 42 -34.45 -15.74 -8.63
C VAL A 42 -33.79 -16.82 -9.49
N ASP A 43 -33.82 -16.65 -10.81
CA ASP A 43 -33.28 -17.63 -11.77
C ASP A 43 -31.75 -17.72 -11.67
N GLU A 44 -31.21 -18.93 -11.86
CA GLU A 44 -29.77 -19.18 -11.87
C GLU A 44 -29.04 -18.37 -12.95
N ALA A 45 -29.70 -18.05 -14.06
CA ALA A 45 -29.18 -17.19 -15.13
C ALA A 45 -28.86 -15.76 -14.66
N LEU A 46 -29.37 -15.33 -13.50
CA LEU A 46 -29.12 -14.01 -12.92
C LEU A 46 -27.93 -13.97 -11.97
N ARG A 47 -27.20 -15.08 -11.81
CA ARG A 47 -25.92 -15.07 -11.10
C ARG A 47 -24.96 -14.08 -11.79
N GLY A 48 -24.21 -13.31 -11.01
CA GLY A 48 -23.30 -12.27 -11.50
C GLY A 48 -23.96 -10.91 -11.78
N PHE A 49 -25.30 -10.82 -11.78
CA PHE A 49 -26.00 -9.55 -11.99
C PHE A 49 -25.68 -8.55 -10.88
N LEU A 50 -25.58 -7.28 -11.26
CA LEU A 50 -25.29 -6.17 -10.36
C LEU A 50 -26.52 -5.81 -9.53
N VAL A 51 -26.32 -5.51 -8.25
CA VAL A 51 -27.38 -5.01 -7.38
C VAL A 51 -27.29 -3.49 -7.28
N SER A 52 -28.34 -2.81 -7.74
CA SER A 52 -28.43 -1.35 -7.68
C SER A 52 -29.57 -0.90 -6.77
N ASN A 53 -29.22 -0.22 -5.67
CA ASN A 53 -30.20 0.26 -4.69
C ASN A 53 -30.92 1.50 -5.20
N MET A 54 -32.25 1.41 -5.31
CA MET A 54 -33.11 2.51 -5.70
C MET A 54 -33.65 3.22 -4.46
N ASN A 55 -33.31 4.51 -4.33
CA ASN A 55 -33.91 5.41 -3.35
C ASN A 55 -34.94 6.33 -4.01
N ALA A 56 -35.74 7.02 -3.20
CA ALA A 56 -36.83 7.86 -3.69
C ALA A 56 -36.41 8.98 -4.65
N ARG A 57 -35.16 9.46 -4.55
CA ARG A 57 -34.61 10.48 -5.44
C ARG A 57 -34.16 9.87 -6.78
N ALA A 58 -33.47 8.74 -6.76
CA ALA A 58 -32.99 8.05 -7.96
C ALA A 58 -34.15 7.47 -8.79
N ALA A 59 -35.11 6.85 -8.12
CA ALA A 59 -36.27 6.24 -8.78
C ALA A 59 -37.15 7.27 -9.49
N ARG A 60 -37.39 8.45 -8.88
CA ARG A 60 -38.16 9.54 -9.51
C ARG A 60 -37.55 10.04 -10.82
N ARG A 61 -36.22 10.04 -10.94
CA ARG A 61 -35.52 10.51 -12.14
C ARG A 61 -35.65 9.52 -13.30
N LEU A 62 -35.77 8.23 -13.00
CA LEU A 62 -35.88 7.14 -13.97
C LEU A 62 -37.35 6.82 -14.32
N SER A 63 -38.29 7.03 -13.39
CA SER A 63 -39.72 6.74 -13.59
C SER A 63 -40.38 7.58 -14.68
N ASP A 64 -39.83 8.76 -14.99
CA ASP A 64 -40.35 9.61 -16.07
C ASP A 64 -40.08 9.02 -17.47
N GLN A 65 -39.20 8.01 -17.55
CA GLN A 65 -38.77 7.36 -18.80
C GLN A 65 -39.10 5.86 -18.85
N ASP A 66 -39.47 5.23 -17.73
CA ASP A 66 -39.85 3.82 -17.65
C ASP A 66 -41.12 3.62 -16.79
N ALA A 67 -42.21 3.22 -17.45
CA ALA A 67 -43.52 3.02 -16.82
C ALA A 67 -43.55 1.86 -15.81
N ALA A 68 -42.70 0.83 -15.97
CA ALA A 68 -42.60 -0.26 -15.01
C ALA A 68 -41.89 0.20 -13.73
N LEU A 69 -40.85 1.03 -13.86
CA LEU A 69 -40.18 1.70 -12.72
C LEU A 69 -41.13 2.65 -11.98
N ALA A 70 -41.97 3.38 -12.71
CA ALA A 70 -42.99 4.24 -12.13
C ALA A 70 -44.04 3.44 -11.32
N GLU A 71 -44.43 2.25 -11.80
CA GLU A 71 -45.36 1.36 -11.11
C GLU A 71 -44.79 0.85 -9.77
N GLU A 72 -43.55 0.35 -9.77
CA GLU A 72 -42.85 -0.11 -8.56
C GLU A 72 -42.75 0.97 -7.47
N PHE A 73 -42.75 2.24 -7.88
CA PHE A 73 -42.64 3.38 -6.97
C PHE A 73 -43.98 3.86 -6.39
N LYS A 74 -45.14 3.38 -6.88
CA LYS A 74 -46.45 3.84 -6.41
C LYS A 74 -46.67 3.62 -4.91
N ASP A 75 -46.01 2.62 -4.34
CA ASP A 75 -46.12 2.27 -2.91
C ASP A 75 -45.07 2.96 -2.02
N GLY A 76 -44.20 3.81 -2.58
CA GLY A 76 -43.27 4.67 -1.84
C GLY A 76 -42.10 3.97 -1.13
N GLY A 77 -41.80 2.71 -1.48
CA GLY A 77 -40.74 1.91 -0.86
C GLY A 77 -39.36 2.02 -1.52
N SER A 78 -38.32 1.60 -0.79
CA SER A 78 -36.98 1.35 -1.34
C SER A 78 -36.87 -0.09 -1.83
N PHE A 79 -36.21 -0.31 -2.97
CA PHE A 79 -35.96 -1.63 -3.55
C PHE A 79 -34.58 -1.67 -4.20
N ALA A 80 -34.12 -2.85 -4.61
CA ALA A 80 -32.96 -2.98 -5.48
C ALA A 80 -33.32 -3.68 -6.79
N LEU A 81 -32.69 -3.21 -7.86
CA LEU A 81 -32.74 -3.85 -9.18
C LEU A 81 -31.56 -4.79 -9.34
N LEU A 82 -31.80 -5.89 -10.06
CA LEU A 82 -30.74 -6.71 -10.63
C LEU A 82 -30.48 -6.22 -12.05
N LEU A 83 -29.27 -5.75 -12.32
CA LEU A 83 -28.87 -5.20 -13.61
C LEU A 83 -27.92 -6.15 -14.32
N ASP A 84 -28.13 -6.34 -15.61
CA ASP A 84 -27.20 -7.06 -16.45
C ASP A 84 -25.80 -6.39 -16.35
N PRO A 85 -24.74 -7.17 -16.09
CA PRO A 85 -23.40 -6.63 -15.90
C PRO A 85 -22.86 -5.87 -17.12
N VAL A 86 -23.30 -6.25 -18.32
CA VAL A 86 -22.86 -5.71 -19.60
C VAL A 86 -23.78 -4.59 -20.06
N THR A 87 -25.06 -4.87 -20.28
CA THR A 87 -26.00 -3.91 -20.87
C THR A 87 -26.54 -2.91 -19.85
N ARG A 88 -26.41 -3.21 -18.55
CA ARG A 88 -27.05 -2.46 -17.45
C ARG A 88 -28.57 -2.43 -17.51
N GLU A 89 -29.17 -3.24 -18.37
CA GLU A 89 -30.62 -3.39 -18.43
C GLU A 89 -31.15 -4.09 -17.18
N PRO A 90 -32.29 -3.64 -16.61
CA PRO A 90 -32.90 -4.33 -15.48
C PRO A 90 -33.43 -5.71 -15.85
N ALA A 91 -33.16 -6.70 -15.01
CA ALA A 91 -33.77 -8.02 -15.09
C ALA A 91 -35.29 -7.91 -14.94
N ARG A 92 -36.01 -8.79 -15.66
CA ARG A 92 -37.47 -8.83 -15.67
C ARG A 92 -37.97 -10.23 -15.35
N LEU A 93 -39.14 -10.28 -14.72
CA LEU A 93 -39.91 -11.51 -14.55
C LEU A 93 -40.45 -11.99 -15.91
N ALA A 94 -40.89 -13.26 -15.96
CA ALA A 94 -41.44 -13.86 -17.17
C ALA A 94 -42.68 -13.13 -17.73
N ASP A 95 -43.38 -12.35 -16.91
CA ASP A 95 -44.52 -11.52 -17.29
C ASP A 95 -44.14 -10.09 -17.75
N GLY A 96 -42.84 -9.77 -17.79
CA GLY A 96 -42.29 -8.49 -18.24
C GLY A 96 -42.16 -7.42 -17.15
N ARG A 97 -42.65 -7.67 -15.92
CA ARG A 97 -42.43 -6.76 -14.78
C ARG A 97 -40.96 -6.75 -14.37
N LEU A 98 -40.53 -5.65 -13.75
CA LEU A 98 -39.16 -5.54 -13.22
C LEU A 98 -38.95 -6.56 -12.11
N LEU A 99 -37.80 -7.22 -12.12
CA LEU A 99 -37.38 -8.07 -11.02
C LEU A 99 -36.76 -7.18 -9.95
N THR A 100 -37.47 -7.01 -8.84
CA THR A 100 -37.03 -6.24 -7.68
C THR A 100 -36.79 -7.16 -6.48
N ILE A 101 -35.75 -6.88 -5.72
CA ILE A 101 -35.48 -7.51 -4.42
C ILE A 101 -35.52 -6.45 -3.31
N ASP A 102 -35.63 -6.90 -2.07
CA ASP A 102 -35.45 -6.00 -0.93
C ASP A 102 -34.04 -5.41 -0.94
N PRO A 103 -33.88 -4.11 -0.65
CA PRO A 103 -32.58 -3.47 -0.74
C PRO A 103 -31.65 -4.09 0.32
N PRO A 104 -30.46 -4.58 -0.06
CA PRO A 104 -29.53 -5.17 0.88
C PRO A 104 -29.19 -4.19 2.01
N LYS A 105 -29.23 -4.71 3.25
CA LYS A 105 -28.74 -3.98 4.41
C LYS A 105 -27.23 -3.73 4.25
N LYS A 106 -26.76 -2.57 4.70
CA LYS A 106 -25.32 -2.26 4.74
C LYS A 106 -24.62 -3.13 5.79
N GLY A 107 -23.36 -3.49 5.54
CA GLY A 107 -22.51 -4.19 6.52
C GLY A 107 -22.60 -5.72 6.46
N LYS A 108 -22.37 -6.37 7.62
CA LYS A 108 -22.21 -7.84 7.74
C LYS A 108 -23.51 -8.64 7.63
N ASP A 109 -24.67 -7.99 7.74
CA ASP A 109 -25.99 -8.63 7.71
C ASP A 109 -26.60 -8.66 6.30
N ARG A 110 -25.76 -8.89 5.28
CA ARG A 110 -26.22 -8.95 3.89
C ARG A 110 -27.08 -10.21 3.67
N PRO A 111 -28.15 -10.14 2.86
CA PRO A 111 -28.92 -11.34 2.50
C PRO A 111 -28.03 -12.44 1.93
N ALA A 112 -28.36 -13.69 2.25
CA ALA A 112 -27.76 -14.85 1.61
C ALA A 112 -27.96 -14.74 0.09
N GLY A 113 -26.91 -15.01 -0.69
CA GLY A 113 -26.93 -14.92 -2.15
C GLY A 113 -26.52 -13.58 -2.76
N LEU A 114 -26.12 -12.60 -1.95
CA LEU A 114 -25.44 -11.40 -2.43
C LEU A 114 -24.02 -11.29 -1.87
N GLU A 115 -23.06 -10.87 -2.69
CA GLU A 115 -21.67 -10.66 -2.29
C GLU A 115 -21.17 -9.27 -2.71
N SER A 116 -20.25 -8.69 -1.94
CA SER A 116 -19.50 -7.51 -2.36
C SER A 116 -18.20 -8.00 -2.94
N MET A 117 -17.96 -7.66 -4.20
CA MET A 117 -16.75 -8.03 -4.88
C MET A 117 -16.11 -6.80 -5.48
N VAL A 118 -14.79 -6.85 -5.58
CA VAL A 118 -14.06 -5.87 -6.37
C VAL A 118 -14.43 -6.10 -7.84
N SER A 119 -14.78 -5.05 -8.59
CA SER A 119 -15.39 -5.20 -9.92
C SER A 119 -14.57 -6.08 -10.87
N TRP A 120 -13.24 -6.01 -10.80
CA TRP A 120 -12.35 -6.82 -11.62
C TRP A 120 -12.47 -8.33 -11.38
N ARG A 121 -12.93 -8.77 -10.19
CA ARG A 121 -13.17 -10.19 -9.84
C ARG A 121 -14.53 -10.72 -10.32
N SER A 122 -15.35 -9.88 -10.92
CA SER A 122 -16.72 -10.21 -11.29
C SER A 122 -16.94 -10.04 -12.78
N ASP A 123 -17.96 -10.71 -13.30
CA ASP A 123 -18.35 -10.71 -14.72
C ASP A 123 -18.91 -9.34 -15.19
N VAL A 124 -18.68 -8.28 -14.41
CA VAL A 124 -19.24 -6.94 -14.58
C VAL A 124 -18.30 -5.96 -15.27
N GLY A 125 -17.08 -6.41 -15.57
CA GLY A 125 -16.00 -5.59 -16.09
C GLY A 125 -15.33 -4.71 -15.04
N VAL A 126 -14.23 -4.07 -15.43
CA VAL A 126 -13.45 -3.19 -14.54
C VAL A 126 -14.07 -1.79 -14.49
N HIS A 127 -14.31 -1.32 -13.27
CA HIS A 127 -14.71 0.06 -12.98
C HIS A 127 -13.62 0.71 -12.15
N LEU A 128 -13.05 1.80 -12.66
CA LEU A 128 -12.00 2.52 -11.95
C LEU A 128 -12.63 3.54 -11.01
N GLN A 129 -12.14 3.59 -9.77
CA GLN A 129 -12.57 4.57 -8.81
C GLN A 129 -11.84 5.89 -9.07
N VAL A 130 -12.35 6.71 -9.99
CA VAL A 130 -11.75 7.99 -10.39
C VAL A 130 -12.65 9.15 -9.97
N GLY A 131 -12.35 9.76 -8.81
CA GLY A 131 -13.07 10.95 -8.34
C GLY A 131 -13.01 12.09 -9.36
N GLY A 132 -14.12 12.77 -9.63
CA GLY A 132 -14.14 13.89 -10.59
C GLY A 132 -13.74 13.55 -12.05
N GLY A 133 -13.50 12.28 -12.39
CA GLY A 133 -13.11 11.81 -13.73
C GLY A 133 -11.60 11.66 -13.97
N ALA A 134 -11.26 10.97 -15.07
CA ALA A 134 -9.87 10.58 -15.40
C ALA A 134 -8.91 11.78 -15.51
N GLY A 135 -9.30 12.80 -16.28
CA GLY A 135 -8.46 13.99 -16.52
C GLY A 135 -8.04 14.69 -15.23
N ARG A 136 -8.99 14.90 -14.31
CA ARG A 136 -8.75 15.56 -13.03
C ARG A 136 -7.90 14.70 -12.11
N PHE A 137 -8.22 13.42 -12.01
CA PHE A 137 -7.43 12.50 -11.19
C PHE A 137 -5.98 12.44 -11.67
N VAL A 138 -5.73 12.27 -12.98
CA VAL A 138 -4.37 12.17 -13.52
C VAL A 138 -3.62 13.49 -13.37
N SER A 139 -4.27 14.65 -13.57
CA SER A 139 -3.62 15.94 -13.33
C SER A 139 -3.24 16.12 -11.86
N THR A 140 -4.15 15.85 -10.93
CA THR A 140 -3.87 15.93 -9.48
C THR A 140 -2.75 14.95 -9.09
N LEU A 141 -2.79 13.72 -9.59
CA LEU A 141 -1.74 12.72 -9.31
C LEU A 141 -0.36 13.24 -9.75
N ARG A 142 -0.25 13.81 -10.95
CA ARG A 142 1.02 14.33 -11.49
C ARG A 142 1.48 15.62 -10.79
N GLU A 143 0.54 16.46 -10.35
CA GLU A 143 0.84 17.68 -9.60
C GLU A 143 1.29 17.38 -8.16
N SER A 144 0.69 16.37 -7.52
CA SER A 144 1.00 15.98 -6.15
C SER A 144 2.16 14.99 -6.04
N PHE A 145 2.34 14.12 -7.05
CA PHE A 145 3.31 13.02 -7.05
C PHE A 145 4.00 12.93 -8.42
N PRO A 146 4.81 13.93 -8.77
CA PRO A 146 5.45 14.00 -10.08
C PRO A 146 6.35 12.78 -10.37
N GLU A 147 6.88 12.10 -9.35
CA GLU A 147 7.76 10.94 -9.52
C GLU A 147 7.01 9.68 -9.96
N VAL A 148 5.68 9.64 -9.80
CA VAL A 148 4.86 8.51 -10.22
C VAL A 148 4.91 8.44 -11.74
N ASN A 149 5.53 7.39 -12.25
CA ASN A 149 5.76 7.21 -13.68
C ASN A 149 5.08 5.96 -14.25
N VAL A 150 4.51 5.11 -13.39
CA VAL A 150 3.77 3.91 -13.80
C VAL A 150 2.40 3.86 -13.12
N VAL A 151 1.37 3.52 -13.89
CA VAL A 151 0.04 3.18 -13.37
C VAL A 151 -0.25 1.71 -13.65
N ARG A 152 -0.54 0.96 -12.60
CA ARG A 152 -1.02 -0.41 -12.69
C ARG A 152 -2.54 -0.41 -12.77
N LEU A 153 -3.07 -1.03 -13.83
CA LEU A 153 -4.48 -1.04 -14.17
C LEU A 153 -5.03 -2.45 -14.28
N ASP A 154 -6.05 -2.74 -13.48
CA ASP A 154 -6.91 -3.91 -13.67
C ASP A 154 -7.52 -3.92 -15.06
N PHE A 155 -7.49 -5.06 -15.74
CA PHE A 155 -8.24 -5.31 -16.97
C PHE A 155 -8.62 -6.78 -17.05
N ASN A 156 -9.78 -7.08 -17.64
CA ASN A 156 -10.22 -8.45 -17.84
C ASN A 156 -10.96 -8.58 -19.17
N ALA A 157 -11.09 -9.81 -19.67
CA ALA A 157 -11.72 -10.06 -20.95
C ALA A 157 -13.22 -9.70 -20.98
N GLU A 158 -13.90 -9.67 -19.84
CA GLU A 158 -15.29 -9.20 -19.72
C GLU A 158 -15.43 -7.69 -19.90
N SER A 159 -14.32 -6.95 -19.75
CA SER A 159 -14.25 -5.53 -20.10
C SER A 159 -14.08 -5.33 -21.62
N VAL A 160 -13.71 -6.36 -22.37
CA VAL A 160 -13.60 -6.30 -23.84
C VAL A 160 -15.00 -6.38 -24.43
N ASP A 161 -15.31 -5.46 -25.36
CA ASP A 161 -16.59 -5.37 -26.08
C ASP A 161 -17.82 -4.98 -25.21
N ASN A 162 -17.62 -4.62 -23.94
CA ASN A 162 -18.61 -3.93 -23.12
C ASN A 162 -18.45 -2.41 -23.27
N ALA A 163 -19.08 -1.84 -24.31
CA ALA A 163 -18.83 -0.47 -24.77
C ALA A 163 -18.74 0.58 -23.65
N GLY A 164 -19.68 0.59 -22.68
CA GLY A 164 -19.66 1.57 -21.59
C GLY A 164 -18.47 1.40 -20.63
N MET A 165 -18.12 0.16 -20.29
CA MET A 165 -17.00 -0.14 -19.38
C MET A 165 -15.66 0.07 -20.07
N THR A 166 -15.56 -0.44 -21.30
CA THR A 166 -14.37 -0.27 -22.14
C THR A 166 -14.09 1.22 -22.37
N GLU A 167 -15.12 2.05 -22.58
CA GLU A 167 -14.95 3.49 -22.81
C GLU A 167 -14.44 4.23 -21.57
N GLU A 168 -15.02 3.97 -20.39
CA GLU A 168 -14.57 4.56 -19.12
C GLU A 168 -13.11 4.22 -18.84
N TRP A 169 -12.77 2.92 -18.94
CA TRP A 169 -11.40 2.45 -18.73
C TRP A 169 -10.44 3.00 -19.79
N ARG A 170 -10.85 3.01 -21.07
CA ARG A 170 -10.05 3.52 -22.19
C ARG A 170 -9.79 5.02 -22.03
N ASP A 171 -10.78 5.80 -21.62
CA ASP A 171 -10.61 7.23 -21.38
C ASP A 171 -9.55 7.49 -20.30
N PHE A 172 -9.59 6.71 -19.21
CA PHE A 172 -8.55 6.76 -18.20
C PHE A 172 -7.17 6.38 -18.73
N ALA A 173 -7.04 5.22 -19.38
CA ALA A 173 -5.76 4.73 -19.89
C ALA A 173 -5.14 5.69 -20.93
N LEU A 174 -5.99 6.27 -21.80
CA LEU A 174 -5.57 7.26 -22.80
C LEU A 174 -5.13 8.57 -22.15
N THR A 175 -5.81 9.00 -21.08
CA THR A 175 -5.43 10.17 -20.28
C THR A 175 -4.07 9.96 -19.61
N ALA A 176 -3.88 8.81 -18.94
CA ALA A 176 -2.61 8.46 -18.31
C ALA A 176 -1.46 8.38 -19.33
N ALA A 177 -1.68 7.72 -20.47
CA ALA A 177 -0.70 7.62 -21.55
C ALA A 177 -0.29 9.00 -22.11
N ARG A 178 -1.26 9.91 -22.30
CA ARG A 178 -0.98 11.29 -22.75
C ARG A 178 -0.22 12.12 -21.73
N ALA A 179 -0.34 11.79 -20.45
CA ALA A 179 0.45 12.39 -19.38
C ALA A 179 1.85 11.79 -19.26
N GLY A 180 2.23 10.83 -20.12
CA GLY A 180 3.55 10.19 -20.12
C GLY A 180 3.70 9.03 -19.15
N LEU A 181 2.62 8.57 -18.52
CA LEU A 181 2.65 7.45 -17.58
C LEU A 181 2.74 6.11 -18.32
N GLY A 182 3.69 5.27 -17.91
CA GLY A 182 3.75 3.87 -18.31
C GLY A 182 2.58 3.07 -17.74
N LEU A 183 2.08 2.10 -18.49
CA LEU A 183 0.95 1.28 -18.07
C LEU A 183 1.39 -0.17 -17.83
N VAL A 184 1.13 -0.68 -16.62
CA VAL A 184 1.16 -2.12 -16.35
C VAL A 184 -0.28 -2.62 -16.37
N ILE A 185 -0.60 -3.49 -17.32
CA ILE A 185 -1.95 -4.04 -17.45
C ILE A 185 -1.95 -5.42 -16.81
N GLN A 186 -2.73 -5.56 -15.73
CA GLN A 186 -2.91 -6.84 -15.07
C GLN A 186 -4.14 -7.55 -15.61
N ASN A 187 -4.00 -8.85 -15.87
CA ASN A 187 -5.16 -9.71 -16.09
C ASN A 187 -5.76 -10.11 -14.74
N SER A 188 -6.93 -9.56 -14.52
CA SER A 188 -7.70 -9.71 -13.30
C SER A 188 -8.69 -10.88 -13.40
N ASP A 189 -8.28 -12.03 -13.97
CA ASP A 189 -9.10 -13.24 -14.11
C ASP A 189 -9.62 -13.70 -12.73
N GLY A 190 -10.85 -13.26 -12.42
CA GLY A 190 -11.45 -13.35 -11.10
C GLY A 190 -11.47 -14.77 -10.56
N ASP A 191 -11.63 -15.79 -11.42
CA ASP A 191 -11.68 -17.20 -11.03
C ASP A 191 -10.33 -17.72 -10.51
N LEU A 192 -9.22 -17.29 -11.12
CA LEU A 192 -7.88 -17.64 -10.62
C LEU A 192 -7.60 -16.99 -9.26
N ALA A 193 -8.17 -15.81 -9.03
CA ALA A 193 -8.18 -15.08 -7.76
C ALA A 193 -9.32 -15.52 -6.81
N GLY A 194 -9.86 -16.72 -6.98
CA GLY A 194 -10.84 -17.34 -6.06
C GLY A 194 -12.32 -17.12 -6.39
N GLY A 195 -12.63 -16.38 -7.46
CA GLY A 195 -13.92 -16.25 -8.16
C GLY A 195 -15.11 -15.73 -7.35
N LEU A 196 -16.25 -15.55 -8.04
CA LEU A 196 -17.60 -15.42 -7.46
C LEU A 196 -18.01 -16.66 -6.65
N LYS A 197 -17.42 -17.82 -6.97
CA LYS A 197 -17.69 -19.11 -6.34
C LYS A 197 -16.49 -19.60 -5.55
N ARG A 198 -16.31 -19.07 -4.34
CA ARG A 198 -15.40 -19.69 -3.34
C ARG A 198 -15.71 -21.18 -3.07
N ALA A 199 -16.87 -21.67 -3.50
CA ALA A 199 -17.39 -23.00 -3.19
C ALA A 199 -17.17 -24.07 -4.28
N LEU A 200 -16.71 -23.75 -5.50
CA LEU A 200 -16.46 -24.76 -6.55
C LEU A 200 -14.97 -24.82 -6.94
N PRO A 201 -14.35 -26.02 -7.01
CA PRO A 201 -12.98 -26.17 -7.49
C PRO A 201 -12.85 -25.73 -8.95
N VAL A 202 -11.81 -24.95 -9.25
CA VAL A 202 -11.44 -24.59 -10.63
C VAL A 202 -10.61 -25.73 -11.22
N GLU A 203 -11.03 -26.27 -12.36
CA GLU A 203 -10.27 -27.28 -13.08
C GLU A 203 -9.18 -26.62 -13.94
N LEU A 204 -7.95 -26.66 -13.43
CA LEU A 204 -6.78 -26.04 -14.07
C LEU A 204 -6.25 -26.85 -15.25
N GLY A 205 -6.54 -28.15 -15.28
CA GLY A 205 -6.04 -29.10 -16.29
C GLY A 205 -4.70 -29.74 -15.93
N PRO A 206 -4.26 -30.72 -16.74
CA PRO A 206 -2.95 -31.35 -16.62
C PRO A 206 -1.83 -30.39 -17.05
N PRO A 207 -0.54 -30.72 -16.78
CA PRO A 207 0.59 -29.85 -17.14
C PRO A 207 0.68 -29.42 -18.60
N ASP A 208 0.13 -30.21 -19.53
CA ASP A 208 0.11 -29.93 -20.97
C ASP A 208 -1.25 -29.42 -21.46
N ALA A 209 -2.11 -28.92 -20.57
CA ALA A 209 -3.46 -28.43 -20.89
C ALA A 209 -3.51 -27.46 -22.08
N LEU A 210 -2.54 -26.55 -22.19
CA LEU A 210 -2.46 -25.60 -23.31
C LEU A 210 -2.16 -26.24 -24.68
N ALA A 211 -1.62 -27.46 -24.70
CA ALA A 211 -1.45 -28.22 -25.93
C ALA A 211 -2.73 -28.98 -26.34
N GLN A 212 -3.76 -29.01 -25.50
CA GLN A 212 -5.02 -29.71 -25.74
C GLN A 212 -6.04 -28.76 -26.38
N VAL A 213 -6.65 -29.21 -27.48
CA VAL A 213 -7.50 -28.37 -28.36
C VAL A 213 -8.92 -28.16 -27.78
N SER A 214 -9.32 -28.91 -26.75
CA SER A 214 -10.69 -28.89 -26.21
C SER A 214 -11.08 -27.56 -25.55
N GLY A 215 -10.10 -26.77 -25.09
CA GLY A 215 -10.35 -25.50 -24.41
C GLY A 215 -11.08 -25.64 -23.06
N GLU A 216 -11.17 -26.86 -22.53
CA GLU A 216 -12.00 -27.17 -21.36
C GLU A 216 -11.37 -26.73 -20.03
N TRP A 217 -10.04 -26.54 -20.01
CA TRP A 217 -9.31 -26.17 -18.80
C TRP A 217 -9.28 -24.65 -18.60
N LYS A 218 -9.24 -24.22 -17.33
CA LYS A 218 -9.20 -22.79 -17.01
C LYS A 218 -7.99 -22.09 -17.63
N ILE A 219 -6.83 -22.75 -17.74
CA ILE A 219 -5.66 -22.14 -18.37
C ILE A 219 -5.84 -21.88 -19.87
N ASN A 220 -6.61 -22.72 -20.59
CA ASN A 220 -6.97 -22.44 -21.98
C ASN A 220 -7.88 -21.21 -22.09
N GLN A 221 -8.79 -21.01 -21.12
CA GLN A 221 -9.63 -19.81 -21.06
C GLN A 221 -8.77 -18.57 -20.80
N VAL A 222 -7.82 -18.62 -19.86
CA VAL A 222 -6.86 -17.53 -19.60
C VAL A 222 -6.07 -17.16 -20.86
N GLN A 223 -5.64 -18.16 -21.64
CA GLN A 223 -4.98 -17.93 -22.92
C GLN A 223 -5.92 -17.23 -23.92
N ALA A 224 -7.16 -17.69 -24.04
CA ALA A 224 -8.17 -17.08 -24.91
C ALA A 224 -8.50 -15.64 -24.47
N ASP A 225 -8.60 -15.39 -23.17
CA ASP A 225 -8.85 -14.08 -22.58
C ASP A 225 -7.71 -13.11 -22.87
N TRP A 226 -6.46 -13.55 -22.69
CA TRP A 226 -5.30 -12.77 -23.09
C TRP A 226 -5.29 -12.49 -24.59
N GLN A 227 -5.60 -13.46 -25.45
CA GLN A 227 -5.69 -13.22 -26.89
C GLN A 227 -6.76 -12.16 -27.21
N ARG A 228 -7.96 -12.25 -26.60
CA ARG A 228 -9.03 -11.24 -26.74
C ARG A 228 -8.56 -9.85 -26.31
N MET A 229 -7.89 -9.75 -25.15
CA MET A 229 -7.37 -8.50 -24.62
C MET A 229 -6.27 -7.92 -25.52
N LEU A 230 -5.27 -8.72 -25.92
CA LEU A 230 -4.18 -8.27 -26.78
C LEU A 230 -4.69 -7.81 -28.15
N ASP A 231 -5.68 -8.51 -28.73
CA ASP A 231 -6.30 -8.09 -29.98
C ASP A 231 -7.08 -6.78 -29.84
N TRP A 232 -7.70 -6.54 -28.68
CA TRP A 232 -8.29 -5.25 -28.36
C TRP A 232 -7.23 -4.13 -28.30
N PHE A 233 -6.10 -4.34 -27.62
CA PHE A 233 -5.02 -3.35 -27.56
C PHE A 233 -4.39 -3.07 -28.92
N ARG A 234 -4.31 -4.06 -29.82
CA ARG A 234 -3.77 -3.93 -31.18
C ARG A 234 -4.68 -3.16 -32.15
N ARG A 235 -5.93 -2.86 -31.78
CA ARG A 235 -6.82 -2.08 -32.64
C ARG A 235 -6.21 -0.69 -32.90
N PRO A 236 -6.26 -0.13 -34.13
CA PRO A 236 -5.60 1.12 -34.46
C PRO A 236 -5.95 2.30 -33.55
N GLU A 237 -7.20 2.36 -33.08
CA GLU A 237 -7.69 3.39 -32.15
C GLU A 237 -7.06 3.31 -30.75
N ASN A 238 -6.50 2.15 -30.38
CA ASN A 238 -5.87 1.91 -29.07
C ASN A 238 -4.34 1.97 -29.13
N ALA A 239 -3.75 2.29 -30.30
CA ALA A 239 -2.30 2.35 -30.47
C ALA A 239 -1.58 3.24 -29.42
N PRO A 240 -2.08 4.44 -29.05
CA PRO A 240 -1.43 5.25 -28.02
C PRO A 240 -1.40 4.58 -26.64
N ILE A 241 -2.42 3.77 -26.31
CA ILE A 241 -2.46 3.00 -25.06
C ILE A 241 -1.42 1.89 -25.13
N LEU A 242 -1.42 1.11 -26.22
CA LEU A 242 -0.48 0.00 -26.42
C LEU A 242 0.99 0.47 -26.41
N ASP A 243 1.27 1.64 -26.97
CA ASP A 243 2.60 2.24 -26.93
C ASP A 243 3.03 2.55 -25.49
N ALA A 244 2.12 3.09 -24.67
CA ALA A 244 2.33 3.37 -23.26
C ALA A 244 2.37 2.13 -22.36
N VAL A 245 1.88 0.96 -22.81
CA VAL A 245 2.01 -0.29 -22.04
C VAL A 245 3.50 -0.64 -21.91
N VAL A 246 3.99 -0.72 -20.67
CA VAL A 246 5.35 -1.11 -20.34
C VAL A 246 5.45 -2.57 -19.89
N GLY A 247 4.33 -3.18 -19.45
CA GLY A 247 4.30 -4.58 -19.09
C GLY A 247 2.91 -5.20 -18.96
N TRP A 248 2.87 -6.53 -19.06
CA TRP A 248 1.69 -7.37 -18.90
C TRP A 248 1.83 -8.23 -17.65
N GLU A 249 0.90 -8.08 -16.71
CA GLU A 249 0.84 -8.94 -15.52
C GLU A 249 -0.13 -10.09 -15.74
N LEU A 250 0.45 -11.27 -15.95
CA LEU A 250 -0.22 -12.40 -16.58
C LEU A 250 -1.39 -12.91 -15.78
N ILE A 251 -1.25 -12.96 -14.46
CA ILE A 251 -2.29 -13.32 -13.50
C ILE A 251 -2.02 -12.51 -12.23
N ASN A 252 -2.98 -11.71 -11.80
CA ASN A 252 -2.88 -10.91 -10.58
C ASN A 252 -2.65 -11.76 -9.32
N GLU A 253 -3.56 -12.71 -9.02
CA GLU A 253 -3.50 -13.54 -7.82
C GLU A 253 -3.79 -15.02 -8.12
N PRO A 254 -2.78 -15.88 -8.39
CA PRO A 254 -3.00 -17.28 -8.75
C PRO A 254 -3.31 -18.14 -7.50
N MET A 255 -4.47 -17.95 -6.89
CA MET A 255 -4.90 -18.68 -5.70
C MET A 255 -5.45 -20.08 -6.02
N ALA A 256 -6.07 -20.27 -7.19
CA ALA A 256 -6.70 -21.53 -7.60
C ALA A 256 -5.73 -22.73 -7.63
N TYR A 257 -4.44 -22.48 -7.87
CA TYR A 257 -3.41 -23.53 -7.89
C TYR A 257 -3.14 -24.13 -6.50
N GLY A 258 -3.40 -23.39 -5.42
CA GLY A 258 -2.91 -23.74 -4.09
C GLY A 258 -1.44 -23.38 -3.90
N ASN A 259 -0.76 -24.03 -2.95
CA ASN A 259 0.58 -23.60 -2.52
C ASN A 259 1.55 -24.76 -2.21
N LYS A 260 1.29 -25.96 -2.75
CA LYS A 260 2.14 -27.15 -2.58
C LYS A 260 3.18 -27.25 -3.71
N PRO A 261 4.25 -28.06 -3.55
CA PRO A 261 5.24 -28.27 -4.60
C PRO A 261 4.64 -28.69 -5.95
N GLU A 262 3.64 -29.57 -5.97
CA GLU A 262 3.00 -30.03 -7.21
C GLU A 262 2.22 -28.90 -7.90
N ALA A 263 1.62 -28.00 -7.12
CA ALA A 263 0.95 -26.81 -7.63
C ALA A 263 1.94 -25.83 -8.27
N GLY A 264 3.11 -25.67 -7.66
CA GLY A 264 4.18 -24.81 -8.19
C GLY A 264 4.75 -25.32 -9.51
N ALA A 265 4.99 -26.63 -9.62
CA ALA A 265 5.40 -27.25 -10.88
C ALA A 265 4.33 -27.08 -11.98
N LEU A 266 3.05 -27.30 -11.65
CA LEU A 266 1.95 -27.10 -12.59
C LEU A 266 1.84 -25.65 -13.05
N TYR A 267 1.85 -24.70 -12.10
CA TYR A 267 1.77 -23.27 -12.40
C TYR A 267 2.94 -22.80 -13.26
N SER A 268 4.17 -23.22 -12.93
CA SER A 268 5.37 -22.83 -13.69
C SER A 268 5.29 -23.31 -15.13
N ARG A 269 4.78 -24.53 -15.34
CA ARG A 269 4.57 -25.09 -16.66
C ARG A 269 3.51 -24.30 -17.45
N HIS A 270 2.37 -24.04 -16.81
CA HIS A 270 1.29 -23.25 -17.41
C HIS A 270 1.75 -21.83 -17.78
N MET A 271 2.54 -21.17 -16.95
CA MET A 271 3.07 -19.83 -17.25
C MET A 271 4.07 -19.87 -18.41
N ALA A 272 5.00 -20.82 -18.43
CA ALA A 272 5.95 -20.95 -19.52
C ALA A 272 5.25 -21.23 -20.87
N ASP A 273 4.24 -22.10 -20.86
CA ASP A 273 3.46 -22.41 -22.06
C ASP A 273 2.58 -21.23 -22.49
N LEU A 274 1.94 -20.52 -21.56
CA LEU A 274 1.16 -19.31 -21.85
C LEU A 274 2.05 -18.24 -22.50
N ILE A 275 3.22 -17.97 -21.93
CA ILE A 275 4.21 -17.02 -22.47
C ILE A 275 4.60 -17.40 -23.90
N GLY A 276 4.89 -18.67 -24.16
CA GLY A 276 5.29 -19.14 -25.49
C GLY A 276 4.16 -19.20 -26.52
N SER A 277 2.89 -19.12 -26.07
CA SER A 277 1.73 -19.32 -26.94
C SER A 277 1.15 -18.04 -27.56
N LEU A 278 1.54 -16.87 -27.05
CA LEU A 278 1.00 -15.57 -27.46
C LEU A 278 2.13 -14.61 -27.86
N ASP A 279 1.80 -13.64 -28.70
CA ASP A 279 2.69 -12.52 -28.99
C ASP A 279 2.45 -11.39 -27.98
N TRP A 280 3.49 -11.02 -27.23
CA TRP A 280 3.45 -10.03 -26.16
C TRP A 280 4.01 -8.66 -26.56
N GLY A 281 4.43 -8.47 -27.82
CA GLY A 281 4.89 -7.17 -28.33
C GLY A 281 6.18 -6.65 -27.69
N GLY A 282 7.06 -7.54 -27.21
CA GLY A 282 8.35 -7.19 -26.59
C GLY A 282 8.25 -6.52 -25.21
N LYS A 283 7.06 -6.36 -24.65
CA LYS A 283 6.84 -5.73 -23.33
C LYS A 283 7.31 -6.63 -22.18
N ARG A 284 7.52 -6.05 -21.00
CA ARG A 284 7.82 -6.79 -19.76
C ARG A 284 6.68 -7.76 -19.43
N LEU A 285 7.02 -8.87 -18.78
CA LEU A 285 6.09 -9.91 -18.37
C LEU A 285 6.17 -10.11 -16.87
N PHE A 286 5.11 -9.69 -16.19
CA PHE A 286 4.96 -9.79 -14.75
C PHE A 286 4.34 -11.15 -14.41
N VAL A 287 5.09 -12.00 -13.70
CA VAL A 287 4.67 -13.34 -13.30
C VAL A 287 4.57 -13.42 -11.78
N GLY A 288 3.35 -13.68 -11.29
CA GLY A 288 3.05 -13.76 -9.87
C GLY A 288 3.55 -15.05 -9.20
N GLY A 289 3.75 -15.00 -7.88
CA GLY A 289 3.93 -16.18 -7.04
C GLY A 289 2.61 -16.91 -6.74
N LEU A 290 2.68 -18.12 -6.19
CA LEU A 290 1.47 -18.80 -5.68
C LEU A 290 0.85 -18.04 -4.50
N ARG A 291 -0.39 -18.40 -4.15
CA ARG A 291 -1.10 -17.90 -2.95
C ARG A 291 -1.22 -16.36 -2.96
N ALA A 292 -1.88 -15.85 -4.00
CA ALA A 292 -2.01 -14.41 -4.24
C ALA A 292 -0.64 -13.72 -4.31
N SER A 293 0.24 -14.23 -5.17
CA SER A 293 1.53 -13.60 -5.48
C SER A 293 2.47 -13.45 -4.27
N ALA A 294 2.35 -14.36 -3.30
CA ALA A 294 3.02 -14.24 -2.01
C ALA A 294 4.02 -15.37 -1.71
N GLN A 295 4.22 -16.33 -2.62
CA GLN A 295 5.10 -17.49 -2.42
C GLN A 295 5.76 -17.94 -3.73
N PHE A 296 7.11 -17.96 -3.76
CA PHE A 296 7.89 -18.32 -4.94
C PHE A 296 8.75 -19.59 -4.77
N GLU A 297 8.90 -20.11 -3.54
CA GLU A 297 9.79 -21.25 -3.21
C GLU A 297 9.51 -22.54 -4.02
N HIS A 298 8.27 -22.75 -4.45
CA HIS A 298 7.85 -23.99 -5.14
C HIS A 298 7.79 -23.87 -6.66
N LEU A 299 8.13 -22.69 -7.21
CA LEU A 299 8.14 -22.50 -8.64
C LEU A 299 9.40 -23.11 -9.26
N ASP A 300 9.28 -23.57 -10.50
CA ASP A 300 10.43 -23.83 -11.37
C ASP A 300 10.82 -22.50 -12.03
N HIS A 301 11.68 -21.73 -11.34
CA HIS A 301 12.09 -20.40 -11.81
C HIS A 301 12.82 -20.47 -13.14
N ASP A 302 13.65 -21.50 -13.36
CA ASP A 302 14.44 -21.63 -14.58
C ASP A 302 13.56 -21.87 -15.81
N GLN A 303 12.48 -22.64 -15.65
CA GLN A 303 11.49 -22.81 -16.69
C GLN A 303 10.81 -21.49 -17.07
N ILE A 304 10.40 -20.69 -16.08
CA ILE A 304 9.76 -19.38 -16.32
C ILE A 304 10.78 -18.39 -16.92
N ARG A 305 11.99 -18.28 -16.36
CA ARG A 305 13.09 -17.45 -16.89
C ARG A 305 13.39 -17.77 -18.35
N LYS A 306 13.47 -19.06 -18.69
CA LYS A 306 13.71 -19.48 -20.07
C LYS A 306 12.60 -19.04 -21.03
N ALA A 307 11.34 -19.05 -20.59
CA ALA A 307 10.21 -18.64 -21.41
C ALA A 307 10.10 -17.11 -21.55
N ALA A 308 10.27 -16.38 -20.45
CA ALA A 308 10.14 -14.93 -20.43
C ALA A 308 11.38 -14.21 -21.02
N GLY A 309 12.58 -14.73 -20.76
CA GLY A 309 13.85 -14.08 -21.09
C GLY A 309 14.11 -12.86 -20.21
N ASP A 310 14.76 -11.85 -20.79
CA ASP A 310 15.06 -10.54 -20.18
C ASP A 310 13.82 -9.69 -19.87
N ARG A 311 12.65 -10.10 -20.37
CA ARG A 311 11.37 -9.42 -20.13
C ARG A 311 10.75 -9.77 -18.78
N LEU A 312 11.27 -10.79 -18.07
CA LEU A 312 10.68 -11.27 -16.82
C LEU A 312 10.72 -10.20 -15.73
N VAL A 313 9.59 -10.02 -15.06
CA VAL A 313 9.49 -9.35 -13.77
C VAL A 313 8.70 -10.27 -12.84
N TRP A 314 9.19 -10.53 -11.64
CA TRP A 314 8.44 -11.26 -10.62
C TRP A 314 7.49 -10.29 -9.90
N SER A 315 6.19 -10.55 -9.99
CA SER A 315 5.14 -9.74 -9.36
C SER A 315 4.80 -10.29 -7.97
N ALA A 316 5.08 -9.51 -6.91
CA ALA A 316 4.84 -9.92 -5.54
C ALA A 316 3.76 -9.07 -4.87
N HIS A 317 2.92 -9.68 -4.04
CA HIS A 317 1.97 -8.97 -3.17
C HIS A 317 2.42 -9.06 -1.72
N MET A 318 2.51 -7.91 -1.04
CA MET A 318 3.07 -7.81 0.30
C MET A 318 2.30 -6.86 1.22
N TYR A 319 1.10 -7.24 1.62
CA TYR A 319 0.34 -6.46 2.60
C TYR A 319 0.89 -6.58 4.02
N PRO A 320 0.85 -5.51 4.85
CA PRO A 320 1.32 -5.57 6.23
C PRO A 320 0.69 -6.73 7.01
N GLY A 321 -0.61 -6.96 6.84
CA GLY A 321 -1.33 -8.11 7.39
C GLY A 321 -0.70 -9.50 7.14
N TRP A 322 0.13 -9.62 6.10
CA TRP A 322 0.75 -10.86 5.62
C TRP A 322 2.24 -10.96 5.93
N VAL A 323 2.96 -9.85 5.93
CA VAL A 323 4.44 -9.84 6.00
C VAL A 323 4.99 -9.32 7.33
N VAL A 324 4.19 -8.61 8.15
CA VAL A 324 4.65 -8.13 9.46
C VAL A 324 3.88 -8.78 10.60
N ALA A 325 4.53 -8.87 11.76
CA ALA A 325 3.89 -9.31 12.98
C ALA A 325 2.77 -8.34 13.41
N LYS A 326 1.81 -8.87 14.19
CA LYS A 326 0.74 -8.06 14.81
C LYS A 326 1.23 -7.31 16.07
N THR A 327 2.47 -7.55 16.45
CA THR A 327 3.19 -6.90 17.55
C THR A 327 4.32 -6.08 16.95
N PRO A 328 4.81 -5.04 17.64
CA PRO A 328 6.00 -4.31 17.21
C PRO A 328 7.19 -5.24 16.92
N ASP A 329 7.95 -4.91 15.88
CA ASP A 329 9.13 -5.61 15.39
C ASP A 329 10.25 -4.59 15.12
N PRO A 330 10.74 -3.87 16.15
CA PRO A 330 11.65 -2.73 15.96
C PRO A 330 13.00 -3.14 15.34
N ASP A 331 13.48 -4.36 15.62
CA ASP A 331 14.69 -4.91 14.95
C ASP A 331 14.41 -5.43 13.52
N GLY A 332 13.14 -5.46 13.09
CA GLY A 332 12.69 -5.97 11.80
C GLY A 332 12.92 -7.47 11.58
N GLY A 333 13.26 -8.23 12.62
CA GLY A 333 13.67 -9.63 12.49
C GLY A 333 12.52 -10.55 12.05
N MET A 334 11.30 -10.34 12.58
CA MET A 334 10.14 -11.12 12.15
C MET A 334 9.76 -10.78 10.71
N PHE A 335 9.86 -9.51 10.33
CA PHE A 335 9.62 -9.05 8.97
C PHE A 335 10.62 -9.63 7.98
N ARG A 336 11.93 -9.59 8.29
CA ARG A 336 12.99 -10.23 7.49
C ARG A 336 12.65 -11.69 7.18
N SER A 337 12.19 -12.44 8.20
CA SER A 337 11.78 -13.84 8.01
C SER A 337 10.62 -14.01 7.01
N GLN A 338 9.69 -13.04 6.95
CA GLN A 338 8.60 -13.08 5.98
C GLN A 338 9.10 -12.72 4.59
N ILE A 339 9.95 -11.70 4.40
CA ILE A 339 10.55 -11.41 3.08
C ILE A 339 11.24 -12.64 2.52
N CYS A 340 12.12 -13.28 3.31
CA CYS A 340 12.86 -14.48 2.90
C CYS A 340 11.92 -15.62 2.50
N ARG A 341 10.79 -15.78 3.20
CA ARG A 341 9.75 -16.76 2.86
C ARG A 341 9.03 -16.44 1.55
N ARG A 342 8.86 -15.17 1.21
CA ARG A 342 8.12 -14.76 0.01
C ARG A 342 9.01 -14.79 -1.21
N ILE A 343 10.06 -13.97 -1.21
CA ILE A 343 10.89 -13.68 -2.39
C ILE A 343 12.35 -14.12 -2.24
N GLY A 344 12.75 -14.71 -1.11
CA GLY A 344 14.16 -15.08 -0.86
C GLY A 344 14.75 -16.12 -1.82
N THR A 345 13.94 -16.73 -2.68
CA THR A 345 14.41 -17.63 -3.76
C THR A 345 14.66 -16.92 -5.09
N LEU A 346 14.39 -15.62 -5.19
CA LEU A 346 14.48 -14.79 -6.40
C LEU A 346 15.76 -13.92 -6.40
N THR A 347 16.92 -14.54 -6.23
CA THR A 347 18.19 -13.80 -6.06
C THR A 347 19.12 -13.89 -7.27
N GLN A 348 18.66 -14.43 -8.41
CA GLN A 348 19.53 -14.62 -9.56
C GLN A 348 19.65 -13.33 -10.38
N PRO A 349 20.81 -13.07 -11.01
CA PRO A 349 20.94 -11.99 -12.00
C PRO A 349 19.86 -12.11 -13.08
N GLY A 350 19.09 -11.04 -13.30
CA GLY A 350 17.97 -11.00 -14.25
C GLY A 350 16.59 -11.29 -13.66
N ASP A 351 16.50 -11.57 -12.36
CA ASP A 351 15.23 -11.52 -11.62
C ASP A 351 14.90 -10.06 -11.26
N ASP A 352 14.26 -9.34 -12.17
CA ASP A 352 13.65 -8.06 -11.84
C ASP A 352 12.42 -8.34 -10.94
N ILE A 353 12.27 -7.64 -9.82
CA ILE A 353 11.20 -7.88 -8.82
C ILE A 353 10.43 -6.59 -8.60
N MET A 354 9.10 -6.70 -8.58
CA MET A 354 8.22 -5.59 -8.21
C MET A 354 7.17 -6.06 -7.23
N VAL A 355 7.03 -5.34 -6.12
CA VAL A 355 5.86 -5.44 -5.25
C VAL A 355 4.71 -4.69 -5.92
N THR A 356 3.91 -5.41 -6.70
CA THR A 356 2.86 -4.86 -7.56
C THR A 356 1.59 -4.47 -6.80
N GLU A 357 1.42 -4.99 -5.59
CA GLU A 357 0.29 -4.65 -4.73
C GLU A 357 0.69 -4.67 -3.24
N SER A 358 0.67 -3.49 -2.63
CA SER A 358 0.87 -3.30 -1.20
C SER A 358 0.35 -1.93 -0.74
N GLN A 359 0.15 -1.78 0.56
CA GLN A 359 -0.29 -0.53 1.18
C GLN A 359 0.13 -0.50 2.65
N LEU A 360 0.17 0.67 3.28
CA LEU A 360 0.19 0.78 4.74
C LEU A 360 -1.20 1.12 5.28
N TYR A 361 -1.60 0.60 6.44
CA TYR A 361 -2.84 1.05 7.08
C TYR A 361 -2.60 2.40 7.78
N THR A 362 -2.66 3.49 7.02
CA THR A 362 -2.47 4.86 7.52
C THR A 362 -3.79 5.37 8.10
N GLU A 363 -3.82 5.59 9.40
CA GLU A 363 -4.81 6.39 10.12
C GLU A 363 -3.96 7.20 11.12
N ALA A 364 -4.38 8.40 11.53
CA ALA A 364 -3.65 9.21 12.50
C ALA A 364 -3.14 8.36 13.68
N GLY A 365 -1.82 8.14 13.74
CA GLY A 365 -1.17 7.22 14.67
C GLY A 365 -0.68 5.89 14.07
N SER A 366 -0.44 5.79 12.76
CA SER A 366 0.11 4.56 12.15
C SER A 366 1.57 4.28 12.53
N LEU A 367 2.25 5.30 13.09
CA LEU A 367 3.55 5.16 13.75
C LEU A 367 3.45 4.84 15.25
N ASN A 368 2.27 4.76 15.86
CA ASN A 368 2.18 4.42 17.28
C ASN A 368 2.31 2.88 17.47
N PRO A 369 3.43 2.37 18.02
CA PRO A 369 3.60 0.93 18.23
C PRO A 369 2.64 0.36 19.28
N ALA A 370 2.07 1.21 20.13
CA ALA A 370 1.04 0.86 21.12
C ALA A 370 -0.40 0.90 20.56
N GLY A 371 -0.55 1.25 19.28
CA GLY A 371 -1.84 1.45 18.63
C GLY A 371 -2.59 0.14 18.34
N SER A 372 -3.48 0.20 17.36
CA SER A 372 -4.19 -1.02 16.91
C SER A 372 -3.22 -2.02 16.28
N ALA A 373 -3.64 -3.29 16.16
CA ALA A 373 -2.86 -4.28 15.41
C ALA A 373 -2.55 -3.84 13.97
N LYS A 374 -3.36 -2.98 13.36
CA LYS A 374 -3.07 -2.41 12.04
C LYS A 374 -1.98 -1.33 12.10
N ALA A 375 -2.00 -0.48 13.13
CA ALA A 375 -0.98 0.55 13.34
C ALA A 375 0.39 -0.10 13.54
N ALA A 376 0.50 -1.10 14.42
CA ALA A 376 1.74 -1.86 14.60
C ALA A 376 2.24 -2.51 13.30
N GLN A 377 1.32 -2.92 12.41
CA GLN A 377 1.69 -3.47 11.12
C GLN A 377 2.20 -2.41 10.14
N SER A 378 1.56 -1.23 10.08
CA SER A 378 2.06 -0.10 9.29
C SER A 378 3.43 0.35 9.79
N TYR A 379 3.59 0.53 11.10
CA TYR A 379 4.85 0.81 11.78
C TYR A 379 5.96 -0.15 11.34
N ASN A 380 5.73 -1.46 11.45
CA ASN A 380 6.74 -2.46 11.09
C ASN A 380 7.12 -2.43 9.60
N MET A 381 6.14 -2.17 8.72
CA MET A 381 6.36 -2.18 7.28
C MET A 381 7.08 -0.92 6.79
N ALA A 382 6.74 0.25 7.35
CA ALA A 382 7.32 1.54 6.98
C ALA A 382 8.86 1.52 7.07
N ARG A 383 9.41 0.98 8.17
CA ARG A 383 10.87 0.86 8.44
C ARG A 383 11.64 -0.05 7.49
N LYS A 384 10.98 -0.60 6.48
CA LYS A 384 11.55 -1.54 5.53
C LYS A 384 11.27 -1.16 4.10
N LEU A 385 10.51 -0.10 3.90
CA LEU A 385 10.33 0.53 2.61
C LEU A 385 11.68 0.94 1.97
N PRO A 386 12.64 1.55 2.71
CA PRO A 386 13.99 1.80 2.18
C PRO A 386 14.71 0.54 1.76
N TRP A 387 14.64 -0.53 2.57
CA TRP A 387 15.31 -1.78 2.22
C TRP A 387 14.86 -2.36 0.87
N PHE A 388 13.57 -2.22 0.50
CA PHE A 388 13.12 -2.62 -0.84
C PHE A 388 13.75 -1.74 -1.92
N ALA A 389 13.81 -0.43 -1.67
CA ALA A 389 14.45 0.53 -2.56
C ALA A 389 15.95 0.24 -2.75
N ASP A 390 16.70 0.08 -1.67
CA ASP A 390 18.15 -0.21 -1.70
C ASP A 390 18.48 -1.50 -2.45
N ASN A 391 17.52 -2.43 -2.53
CA ASN A 391 17.64 -3.70 -3.25
C ASN A 391 17.11 -3.65 -4.70
N GLY A 392 16.77 -2.47 -5.21
CA GLY A 392 16.26 -2.26 -6.56
C GLY A 392 14.92 -2.93 -6.84
N ILE A 393 14.15 -3.23 -5.79
CA ILE A 393 12.83 -3.88 -5.88
C ILE A 393 11.78 -2.80 -6.10
N GLY A 394 11.09 -2.84 -7.25
CA GLY A 394 10.08 -1.85 -7.58
C GLY A 394 8.88 -1.92 -6.63
N TRP A 395 8.20 -0.79 -6.43
CA TRP A 395 7.12 -0.69 -5.46
C TRP A 395 5.89 0.01 -6.04
N THR A 396 4.73 -0.63 -5.88
CA THR A 396 3.44 -0.08 -6.26
C THR A 396 2.60 0.24 -5.02
N TRP A 397 2.18 1.50 -4.87
CA TRP A 397 1.26 1.88 -3.81
C TRP A 397 -0.20 1.59 -4.18
N TRP A 398 -0.92 0.91 -3.30
CA TRP A 398 -2.35 0.61 -3.45
C TRP A 398 -3.18 1.22 -2.29
N PRO A 399 -4.33 1.83 -2.59
CA PRO A 399 -4.64 2.56 -3.80
C PRO A 399 -4.25 4.04 -3.67
N PRO A 400 -4.21 4.79 -4.77
CA PRO A 400 -4.11 6.24 -4.70
C PRO A 400 -5.42 6.90 -4.23
N ILE A 401 -6.57 6.22 -4.23
CA ILE A 401 -7.88 6.80 -3.87
C ILE A 401 -8.83 5.75 -3.28
N GLY A 402 -9.75 6.18 -2.41
CA GLY A 402 -10.98 5.45 -2.09
C GLY A 402 -10.90 4.43 -0.97
N ARG A 403 -9.74 4.32 -0.30
CA ARG A 403 -9.51 3.39 0.82
C ARG A 403 -8.70 4.07 1.92
N ALA A 404 -8.58 3.39 3.06
CA ALA A 404 -7.88 3.91 4.25
C ALA A 404 -6.40 4.29 4.00
N SER A 405 -5.80 3.83 2.90
CA SER A 405 -4.39 4.06 2.54
C SER A 405 -4.25 4.94 1.29
N GLN A 406 -5.29 5.71 0.98
CA GLN A 406 -5.31 6.55 -0.21
C GLN A 406 -4.27 7.66 -0.11
N MET A 407 -3.59 7.95 -1.22
CA MET A 407 -2.72 9.12 -1.33
C MET A 407 -3.53 10.40 -1.60
N LEU A 408 -4.67 10.25 -2.28
CA LEU A 408 -5.58 11.32 -2.67
C LEU A 408 -6.99 11.03 -2.15
N HIS A 409 -7.51 11.95 -1.34
CA HIS A 409 -8.88 11.96 -0.87
C HIS A 409 -9.77 12.80 -1.77
N TRP A 410 -10.77 12.19 -2.40
CA TRP A 410 -11.80 12.93 -3.13
C TRP A 410 -13.01 13.20 -2.23
N ASN A 411 -13.37 14.48 -2.05
CA ASN A 411 -14.41 14.88 -1.10
C ASN A 411 -15.86 14.70 -1.61
N GLY A 412 -16.04 14.13 -2.81
CA GLY A 412 -17.36 13.92 -3.42
C GLY A 412 -17.91 15.11 -4.23
N SER A 413 -17.15 16.21 -4.35
CA SER A 413 -17.47 17.37 -5.21
C SER A 413 -16.52 17.42 -6.41
N GLU A 414 -16.96 18.00 -7.53
CA GLU A 414 -16.26 17.85 -8.82
C GLU A 414 -14.82 18.43 -8.83
N ASP A 415 -14.44 19.29 -7.87
CA ASP A 415 -13.22 20.10 -7.98
C ASP A 415 -12.13 19.88 -6.92
N VAL A 416 -12.32 19.05 -5.89
CA VAL A 416 -11.38 19.04 -4.74
C VAL A 416 -10.87 17.65 -4.36
N TYR A 417 -9.56 17.52 -4.50
CA TYR A 417 -8.73 16.48 -3.92
C TYR A 417 -7.91 17.05 -2.77
N ARG A 418 -7.65 16.23 -1.75
CA ARG A 418 -6.66 16.50 -0.71
C ARG A 418 -5.64 15.38 -0.69
N VAL A 419 -4.37 15.72 -0.51
CA VAL A 419 -3.34 14.72 -0.27
C VAL A 419 -3.44 14.24 1.17
N GLU A 420 -3.36 12.93 1.37
CA GLU A 420 -3.24 12.31 2.69
C GLU A 420 -1.75 12.20 3.03
N ILE A 421 -1.23 13.20 3.76
CA ILE A 421 0.21 13.40 4.01
C ILE A 421 0.90 12.14 4.54
N GLU A 422 0.31 11.45 5.50
CA GLU A 422 0.90 10.23 6.07
C GLU A 422 1.07 9.11 5.01
N SER A 423 0.06 8.89 4.16
CA SER A 423 0.17 7.93 3.05
C SER A 423 1.18 8.39 1.99
N ALA A 424 1.21 9.69 1.69
CA ALA A 424 2.18 10.28 0.79
C ALA A 424 3.60 10.02 1.31
N ALA A 425 3.93 10.45 2.53
CA ALA A 425 5.25 10.31 3.16
C ALA A 425 5.76 8.86 3.12
N PHE A 426 4.90 7.88 3.42
CA PHE A 426 5.30 6.47 3.33
C PHE A 426 5.46 5.96 1.90
N ALA A 427 4.61 6.34 0.96
CA ALA A 427 4.78 5.94 -0.44
C ALA A 427 6.13 6.46 -0.97
N HIS A 428 6.39 7.73 -0.69
CA HIS A 428 7.63 8.46 -0.91
C HIS A 428 8.86 7.76 -0.31
N TRP A 429 8.75 7.23 0.91
CA TRP A 429 9.85 6.50 1.58
C TRP A 429 10.14 5.11 0.98
N GLY A 430 9.17 4.51 0.27
CA GLY A 430 9.31 3.18 -0.35
C GLY A 430 9.56 3.16 -1.84
N TRP A 431 9.47 4.32 -2.49
CA TRP A 431 9.75 4.45 -3.90
C TRP A 431 11.25 4.51 -4.15
N VAL A 432 11.69 3.66 -5.08
CA VAL A 432 13.11 3.45 -5.36
C VAL A 432 13.62 4.56 -6.25
N ARG A 433 14.70 5.21 -5.84
CA ARG A 433 15.34 6.24 -6.65
C ARG A 433 16.66 5.74 -7.18
N ASP A 434 16.91 6.04 -8.44
CA ASP A 434 18.24 5.86 -9.00
C ASP A 434 19.09 7.05 -8.56
N GLU A 435 19.79 6.91 -7.43
CA GLU A 435 20.70 7.92 -6.87
C GLU A 435 21.85 8.28 -7.84
N THR A 436 22.03 7.52 -8.92
CA THR A 436 23.04 7.79 -9.95
C THR A 436 22.51 8.59 -11.14
N GLN A 437 21.20 8.87 -11.19
CA GLN A 437 20.57 9.62 -12.26
C GLN A 437 19.95 10.91 -11.74
N ALA A 438 20.35 12.03 -12.35
CA ALA A 438 19.68 13.30 -12.12
C ALA A 438 18.21 13.20 -12.57
N PRO A 439 17.28 13.84 -11.85
CA PRO A 439 15.86 13.78 -12.16
C PRO A 439 15.52 14.31 -13.55
N GLU A 440 14.63 13.61 -14.24
CA GLU A 440 14.25 13.94 -15.62
C GLU A 440 13.23 15.10 -15.71
N ALA A 441 12.60 15.52 -14.60
CA ALA A 441 11.53 16.51 -14.58
C ALA A 441 11.79 17.72 -13.67
N ALA A 442 11.49 18.92 -14.18
CA ALA A 442 11.61 20.19 -13.46
C ALA A 442 10.50 20.43 -12.40
N ALA A 443 9.68 19.42 -12.07
CA ALA A 443 8.65 19.48 -11.02
C ALA A 443 9.14 18.92 -9.68
N GLU A 444 10.33 18.33 -9.69
CA GLU A 444 10.95 17.70 -8.54
C GLU A 444 12.33 18.34 -8.36
N HIS A 445 12.63 18.84 -7.17
CA HIS A 445 14.02 19.16 -6.84
C HIS A 445 14.59 17.98 -6.07
N TRP A 446 15.52 17.30 -6.72
CA TRP A 446 16.32 16.25 -6.14
C TRP A 446 17.73 16.78 -5.99
N GLY A 447 18.36 16.44 -4.88
CA GLY A 447 19.79 16.40 -4.82
C GLY A 447 20.37 15.41 -5.82
N GLY A 448 21.65 15.57 -6.08
CA GLY A 448 22.48 14.78 -6.96
C GLY A 448 23.29 13.77 -6.16
N ALA A 449 24.53 13.56 -6.57
CA ALA A 449 25.42 12.56 -5.96
C ALA A 449 26.54 13.21 -5.11
N GLY A 450 26.35 14.44 -4.65
CA GLY A 450 27.30 15.09 -3.75
C GLY A 450 26.70 16.32 -3.08
N ASP A 451 27.37 16.81 -2.04
CA ASP A 451 26.83 17.78 -1.08
C ASP A 451 26.00 18.94 -1.68
N GLU A 452 24.75 19.03 -1.25
CA GLU A 452 23.78 20.03 -1.68
C GLU A 452 23.30 20.96 -0.56
N VAL A 453 22.83 22.14 -0.96
CA VAL A 453 22.14 23.09 -0.08
C VAL A 453 20.80 23.43 -0.70
N LEU A 454 19.74 22.85 -0.15
CA LEU A 454 18.37 22.92 -0.64
C LEU A 454 17.50 23.74 0.32
N SER A 455 16.57 24.52 -0.21
CA SER A 455 15.61 25.25 0.62
C SER A 455 14.22 25.35 -0.01
N VAL A 456 13.18 25.23 0.80
CA VAL A 456 11.80 25.53 0.42
C VAL A 456 11.56 27.04 0.58
N ASP A 457 11.27 27.75 -0.52
CA ASP A 457 10.98 29.19 -0.56
C ASP A 457 9.47 29.46 -0.44
N PRO A 458 8.99 30.02 0.69
CA PRO A 458 7.57 30.31 0.92
C PRO A 458 7.06 31.59 0.21
N SER A 459 7.89 32.29 -0.58
CA SER A 459 7.69 33.72 -0.86
C SER A 459 6.80 34.11 -2.07
N ARG A 460 6.04 33.21 -2.70
CA ARG A 460 5.18 33.58 -3.85
C ARG A 460 3.74 33.96 -3.54
N GLY A 461 3.31 33.84 -2.28
CA GLY A 461 2.04 34.42 -1.80
C GLY A 461 0.78 33.71 -2.31
N ASP A 462 0.89 32.44 -2.70
CA ASP A 462 -0.19 31.61 -3.26
C ASP A 462 -0.52 30.35 -2.42
N GLU A 463 -0.10 30.28 -1.15
CA GLU A 463 -0.28 29.09 -0.28
C GLU A 463 0.35 27.81 -0.87
N THR A 464 1.42 27.94 -1.66
CA THR A 464 2.17 26.80 -2.23
C THR A 464 3.66 26.91 -1.92
N ASP A 465 4.29 25.77 -1.64
CA ASP A 465 5.73 25.65 -1.41
C ASP A 465 6.50 25.58 -2.73
N HIS A 466 7.58 26.34 -2.83
CA HIS A 466 8.46 26.36 -4.01
C HIS A 466 9.86 25.94 -3.59
N VAL A 467 10.36 24.80 -4.04
CA VAL A 467 11.79 24.48 -3.86
C VAL A 467 12.60 25.33 -4.86
N VAL A 468 13.80 25.77 -4.46
CA VAL A 468 14.69 26.70 -5.20
C VAL A 468 14.63 26.54 -6.73
N GLU A 469 14.58 27.67 -7.44
CA GLU A 469 14.42 27.82 -8.91
C GLU A 469 13.00 27.62 -9.50
N GLY A 470 11.95 27.78 -8.69
CA GLY A 470 10.59 27.98 -9.21
C GLY A 470 9.85 26.69 -9.55
N VAL A 471 10.22 25.61 -8.86
CA VAL A 471 9.58 24.30 -8.89
C VAL A 471 8.60 24.23 -7.71
N SER A 472 7.30 24.37 -7.99
CA SER A 472 6.25 24.23 -6.97
C SER A 472 5.98 22.74 -6.74
N ASN A 473 6.04 22.27 -5.50
CA ASN A 473 5.37 21.03 -5.11
C ASN A 473 4.43 21.33 -3.92
N PRO A 474 3.27 20.66 -3.82
CA PRO A 474 2.24 21.07 -2.88
C PRO A 474 2.51 20.75 -1.40
N HIS A 475 3.67 20.18 -1.03
CA HIS A 475 3.96 19.61 0.31
C HIS A 475 5.43 19.73 0.74
N GLY A 476 6.18 20.71 0.24
CA GLY A 476 7.58 20.86 0.63
C GLY A 476 8.46 19.62 0.43
N LEU A 477 8.14 18.75 -0.53
CA LEU A 477 8.81 17.46 -0.69
C LEU A 477 10.23 17.64 -1.23
N VAL A 478 11.24 17.26 -0.46
CA VAL A 478 12.66 17.35 -0.84
C VAL A 478 13.39 16.05 -0.55
N TYR A 479 14.26 15.67 -1.49
CA TYR A 479 15.16 14.53 -1.37
C TYR A 479 16.56 14.94 -1.75
N ALA A 480 17.50 14.83 -0.83
CA ALA A 480 18.89 15.18 -1.07
C ALA A 480 19.71 14.03 -1.68
N LEU A 481 19.29 12.77 -1.45
CA LEU A 481 19.84 11.56 -2.05
C LEU A 481 21.21 11.17 -1.50
N ALA A 482 22.31 11.62 -2.09
CA ALA A 482 23.64 11.16 -1.69
C ALA A 482 24.61 12.33 -1.57
N GLY A 483 25.34 12.40 -0.46
CA GLY A 483 26.17 13.55 -0.12
C GLY A 483 25.96 13.95 1.33
N ASP A 484 26.77 14.88 1.83
CA ASP A 484 26.50 15.51 3.13
C ASP A 484 25.65 16.76 2.88
N ASP A 485 24.33 16.63 2.96
CA ASP A 485 23.40 17.63 2.44
C ASP A 485 22.86 18.57 3.52
N ARG A 486 22.46 19.77 3.13
CA ARG A 486 21.71 20.70 3.99
C ARG A 486 20.37 21.04 3.36
N VAL A 487 19.28 20.65 4.00
CA VAL A 487 17.92 20.92 3.56
C VAL A 487 17.21 21.77 4.60
N THR A 488 16.57 22.86 4.17
CA THR A 488 15.75 23.71 5.02
C THR A 488 14.35 23.83 4.43
N GLY A 489 13.35 23.37 5.16
CA GLY A 489 11.94 23.60 4.88
C GLY A 489 11.51 25.04 5.15
N GLY A 490 10.22 25.27 5.35
CA GLY A 490 9.64 26.59 5.35
C GLY A 490 8.44 26.74 6.27
N ARG A 491 7.29 27.02 5.67
CA ARG A 491 6.00 27.09 6.36
C ARG A 491 5.16 25.99 5.74
N MET A 492 4.10 25.56 6.44
CA MET A 492 3.28 24.43 6.02
C MET A 492 4.06 23.12 6.17
N THR A 493 3.34 21.99 6.07
CA THR A 493 3.95 20.66 6.22
C THR A 493 4.91 20.35 5.08
N ASP A 494 6.18 20.20 5.44
CA ASP A 494 7.30 19.77 4.60
C ASP A 494 7.57 18.24 4.76
N LEU A 495 8.11 17.63 3.70
CA LEU A 495 8.51 16.22 3.66
C LEU A 495 9.98 16.14 3.22
N LEU A 496 10.91 15.99 4.16
CA LEU A 496 12.34 16.08 3.91
C LEU A 496 13.04 14.72 4.07
N TYR A 497 13.90 14.37 3.13
CA TYR A 497 14.71 13.15 3.17
C TYR A 497 16.17 13.47 2.83
N GLY A 498 17.09 13.15 3.74
CA GLY A 498 18.54 13.29 3.55
C GLY A 498 19.06 12.26 2.55
N GLY A 499 19.12 11.01 2.98
CA GLY A 499 19.56 9.89 2.16
C GLY A 499 20.87 9.32 2.66
N ASN A 500 21.88 9.18 1.81
CA ASN A 500 23.18 8.61 2.16
C ASN A 500 24.20 9.74 2.40
N GLY A 501 24.74 9.83 3.60
CA GLY A 501 25.74 10.83 4.00
C GLY A 501 25.36 11.49 5.32
N GLY A 502 26.17 12.43 5.82
CA GLY A 502 25.87 13.14 7.07
C GLY A 502 25.04 14.39 6.81
N ASP A 503 23.73 14.25 6.91
CA ASP A 503 22.77 15.26 6.46
C ASP A 503 22.34 16.24 7.57
N SER A 504 21.87 17.42 7.18
CA SER A 504 21.30 18.44 8.05
C SER A 504 19.93 18.88 7.52
N LEU A 505 18.86 18.46 8.19
CA LEU A 505 17.47 18.75 7.81
C LEU A 505 16.81 19.68 8.86
N GLU A 506 16.16 20.74 8.42
CA GLU A 506 15.42 21.70 9.26
C GLU A 506 13.99 21.81 8.70
N GLY A 507 12.96 21.44 9.47
CA GLY A 507 11.55 21.44 9.03
C GLY A 507 10.99 22.86 8.90
N GLY A 508 10.96 23.58 10.01
CA GLY A 508 10.59 24.99 10.01
C GLY A 508 9.34 25.27 10.83
N ALA A 509 8.20 25.48 10.18
CA ALA A 509 6.96 25.83 10.86
C ALA A 509 5.77 25.03 10.33
N ASP A 510 4.84 24.70 11.22
CA ASP A 510 3.79 23.68 11.04
C ASP A 510 4.38 22.25 11.14
N GLY A 511 3.54 21.21 11.09
CA GLY A 511 3.99 19.84 11.37
C GLY A 511 4.65 19.15 10.17
N ASP A 512 5.93 18.80 10.30
CA ASP A 512 6.83 18.33 9.25
C ASP A 512 7.21 16.85 9.39
N TRP A 513 7.72 16.24 8.30
CA TRP A 513 8.24 14.87 8.31
C TRP A 513 9.68 14.84 7.81
N LEU A 514 10.61 14.48 8.69
CA LEU A 514 12.04 14.44 8.41
C LEU A 514 12.57 13.00 8.52
N PHE A 515 13.32 12.59 7.50
CA PHE A 515 13.96 11.29 7.42
C PHE A 515 15.45 11.48 7.15
N GLY A 516 16.32 11.14 8.11
CA GLY A 516 17.79 11.31 7.98
C GLY A 516 18.36 10.42 6.90
N GLY A 517 18.33 9.11 7.14
CA GLY A 517 18.72 8.11 6.14
C GLY A 517 19.84 7.24 6.66
N GLN A 518 20.92 7.09 5.88
CA GLN A 518 22.14 6.44 6.30
C GLN A 518 23.23 7.48 6.53
N GLY A 519 23.73 7.60 7.75
CA GLY A 519 24.84 8.51 8.05
C GLY A 519 24.82 8.95 9.49
N ASP A 520 25.55 10.00 9.81
CA ASP A 520 25.47 10.66 11.12
C ASP A 520 24.77 12.02 10.91
N ASP A 521 23.46 12.07 11.12
CA ASP A 521 22.62 13.19 10.66
C ASP A 521 22.26 14.18 11.78
N HIS A 522 21.80 15.36 11.37
CA HIS A 522 21.23 16.41 12.24
C HIS A 522 19.83 16.79 11.75
N LEU A 523 18.80 16.49 12.54
CA LEU A 523 17.41 16.83 12.21
C LEU A 523 16.85 17.81 13.26
N ASP A 524 16.20 18.87 12.79
CA ASP A 524 15.52 19.89 13.61
C ASP A 524 14.08 20.05 13.07
N GLY A 525 13.07 19.68 13.86
CA GLY A 525 11.66 19.77 13.47
C GLY A 525 11.22 21.22 13.30
N GLY A 526 11.43 22.02 14.34
CA GLY A 526 11.08 23.44 14.34
C GLY A 526 9.82 23.70 15.17
N GLU A 527 8.93 24.59 14.70
CA GLU A 527 7.64 24.84 15.36
C GLU A 527 6.55 23.93 14.77
N GLY A 528 5.97 23.00 15.51
CA GLY A 528 4.96 22.11 14.94
C GLY A 528 4.82 20.82 15.71
N ASP A 529 3.82 20.01 15.34
CA ASP A 529 3.81 18.60 15.78
C ASP A 529 4.54 17.79 14.68
N ASP A 530 5.82 17.49 14.88
CA ASP A 530 6.73 16.96 13.87
C ASP A 530 6.95 15.44 13.97
N VAL A 531 7.44 14.84 12.87
CA VAL A 531 7.85 13.44 12.81
C VAL A 531 9.29 13.34 12.32
N LEU A 532 10.20 12.90 13.19
CA LEU A 532 11.62 12.73 12.89
C LEU A 532 11.99 11.25 12.98
N ILE A 533 12.47 10.66 11.88
CA ILE A 533 12.84 9.23 11.82
C ILE A 533 14.25 9.07 11.26
N ASP A 534 15.16 8.62 12.12
CA ASP A 534 16.57 8.45 11.75
C ASP A 534 17.28 7.36 12.61
N PRO A 535 17.02 6.07 12.30
CA PRO A 535 17.34 4.95 13.17
C PRO A 535 18.78 4.40 13.05
N GLU A 536 19.57 4.88 12.10
CA GLU A 536 20.93 4.42 11.82
C GLU A 536 21.92 5.57 11.99
N GLY A 537 23.11 5.31 12.55
CA GLY A 537 24.11 6.35 12.76
C GLY A 537 24.34 6.77 14.22
N ALA A 538 25.02 7.90 14.39
CA ALA A 538 25.17 8.61 15.65
C ALA A 538 24.61 10.03 15.49
N ASN A 539 23.28 10.15 15.55
CA ASN A 539 22.56 11.31 15.06
C ASN A 539 22.26 12.33 16.18
N SER A 540 21.82 13.53 15.76
CA SER A 540 21.32 14.59 16.63
C SER A 540 19.94 15.03 16.15
N LEU A 541 18.89 14.69 16.89
CA LEU A 541 17.51 15.04 16.55
C LEU A 541 16.95 16.01 17.60
N THR A 542 16.27 17.06 17.17
CA THR A 542 15.53 18.01 18.02
C THR A 542 14.12 18.18 17.47
N GLY A 543 13.11 17.96 18.31
CA GLY A 543 11.70 18.19 17.94
C GLY A 543 11.40 19.69 17.87
N GLY A 544 11.48 20.36 19.01
CA GLY A 544 11.22 21.80 19.11
C GLY A 544 9.94 22.07 19.90
N PRO A 545 9.22 23.17 19.64
CA PRO A 545 7.90 23.38 20.24
C PRO A 545 6.79 22.63 19.49
N GLY A 546 6.05 21.80 20.23
CA GLY A 546 4.88 21.03 19.78
C GLY A 546 4.97 19.59 20.25
N ASN A 547 4.03 18.72 19.86
CA ASN A 547 4.03 17.33 20.32
C ASN A 547 4.65 16.44 19.25
N ASP A 548 5.92 16.12 19.43
CA ASP A 548 6.74 15.51 18.41
C ASP A 548 6.79 13.99 18.52
N HIS A 549 7.03 13.35 17.38
CA HIS A 549 7.29 11.93 17.31
C HIS A 549 8.67 11.66 16.73
N MET A 550 9.57 11.21 17.60
CA MET A 550 10.95 10.97 17.26
C MET A 550 11.27 9.48 17.35
N GLU A 551 11.91 8.93 16.32
CA GLU A 551 12.59 7.64 16.38
C GLU A 551 14.01 7.80 15.84
N GLY A 552 15.00 7.47 16.66
CA GLY A 552 16.36 7.58 16.18
C GLY A 552 17.42 7.06 17.13
N SER A 553 18.67 7.20 16.71
CA SER A 553 19.85 6.82 17.48
C SER A 553 20.74 8.03 17.76
N GLY A 554 21.64 7.94 18.74
CA GLY A 554 22.47 9.09 19.14
C GLY A 554 21.82 9.94 20.22
N VAL A 555 21.54 11.22 19.95
CA VAL A 555 20.95 12.17 20.90
C VAL A 555 19.63 12.69 20.37
N LEU A 556 18.55 12.47 21.11
CA LEU A 556 17.21 12.98 20.80
C LEU A 556 16.79 13.94 21.92
N ASP A 557 16.26 15.09 21.54
CA ASP A 557 15.69 16.11 22.43
C ASP A 557 14.28 16.48 21.93
N GLY A 558 13.26 16.16 22.74
CA GLY A 558 11.85 16.41 22.39
C GLY A 558 11.56 17.90 22.30
N GLY A 559 11.78 18.63 23.39
CA GLY A 559 11.68 20.08 23.42
C GLY A 559 10.54 20.56 24.30
N GLU A 560 9.60 21.34 23.75
CA GLU A 560 8.40 21.75 24.48
C GLU A 560 7.17 21.02 23.95
N GLY A 561 6.50 20.20 24.74
CA GLY A 561 5.28 19.50 24.35
C GLY A 561 5.16 18.12 24.98
N ASP A 562 4.13 17.37 24.63
CA ASP A 562 3.99 15.99 25.09
C ASP A 562 4.55 15.03 24.03
N ASP A 563 5.83 14.69 24.12
CA ASP A 563 6.57 14.03 23.04
C ASP A 563 6.56 12.50 23.11
N ILE A 564 6.84 11.86 21.97
CA ILE A 564 7.03 10.41 21.86
C ILE A 564 8.45 10.14 21.35
N LEU A 565 9.33 9.67 22.23
CA LEU A 565 10.73 9.40 21.92
C LEU A 565 11.01 7.89 21.89
N THR A 566 11.36 7.39 20.71
CA THR A 566 11.73 6.00 20.48
C THR A 566 13.23 5.87 20.23
N ALA A 567 13.95 5.29 21.19
CA ALA A 567 15.36 5.01 21.00
C ALA A 567 15.56 3.80 20.08
N THR A 568 16.50 3.95 19.16
CA THR A 568 17.12 2.89 18.36
C THR A 568 18.63 2.91 18.60
N GLY A 569 19.33 1.83 18.29
CA GLY A 569 20.78 1.75 18.49
C GLY A 569 21.25 1.63 19.95
N ASP A 570 22.56 1.40 20.12
CA ASP A 570 23.23 1.31 21.43
C ASP A 570 23.87 2.66 21.76
N GLY A 571 23.78 3.11 23.02
CA GLY A 571 24.35 4.38 23.47
C GLY A 571 23.44 5.61 23.30
N THR A 572 22.19 5.41 22.90
CA THR A 572 21.25 6.50 22.63
C THR A 572 20.81 7.21 23.92
N THR A 573 20.72 8.55 23.84
CA THR A 573 20.26 9.42 24.92
C THR A 573 18.99 10.13 24.47
N LEU A 574 17.95 10.06 25.29
CA LEU A 574 16.67 10.73 25.07
C LEU A 574 16.47 11.80 26.14
N THR A 575 16.12 13.01 25.73
CA THR A 575 15.69 14.12 26.61
C THR A 575 14.26 14.45 26.22
N GLY A 576 13.32 14.42 27.17
CA GLY A 576 11.92 14.74 26.92
C GLY A 576 11.71 16.25 26.81
N GLY A 577 12.24 16.99 27.78
CA GLY A 577 12.10 18.44 27.84
C GLY A 577 10.93 18.87 28.72
N LEU A 578 10.14 19.84 28.25
CA LEU A 578 8.98 20.36 28.97
C LEU A 578 7.71 19.66 28.50
N GLY A 579 6.99 19.00 29.39
CA GLY A 579 5.70 18.40 29.10
C GLY A 579 5.62 16.98 29.64
N SER A 580 4.59 16.24 29.23
CA SER A 580 4.37 14.86 29.67
C SER A 580 4.80 13.87 28.60
N ASP A 581 6.05 13.42 28.68
CA ASP A 581 6.67 12.70 27.58
C ASP A 581 6.52 11.19 27.68
N ARG A 582 6.69 10.52 26.53
CA ARG A 582 6.66 9.07 26.41
C ARG A 582 7.98 8.54 25.89
N PHE A 583 8.68 7.79 26.74
CA PHE A 583 9.95 7.17 26.41
C PHE A 583 9.76 5.69 26.05
N LEU A 584 10.13 5.31 24.82
CA LEU A 584 10.05 3.95 24.29
C LEU A 584 11.47 3.37 24.13
N PRO A 585 11.89 2.40 24.96
CA PRO A 585 13.18 1.76 24.79
C PRO A 585 13.17 0.68 23.69
N PRO A 586 14.30 0.44 23.01
CA PRO A 586 14.47 -0.65 22.04
C PRO A 586 14.54 -2.02 22.74
N LEU A 587 14.65 -3.09 21.97
CA LEU A 587 14.75 -4.45 22.49
C LEU A 587 16.09 -4.77 23.19
N ARG A 588 17.15 -3.98 22.94
CA ARG A 588 18.52 -4.25 23.38
C ARG A 588 19.35 -2.97 23.39
N GLY A 589 20.50 -2.99 24.05
CA GLY A 589 21.44 -1.87 24.09
C GLY A 589 21.39 -1.10 25.40
N ARG A 590 22.17 -0.03 25.48
CA ARG A 590 22.29 0.88 26.61
C ARG A 590 21.69 2.21 26.24
N ILE A 591 20.64 2.60 26.95
CA ILE A 591 19.92 3.83 26.71
C ILE A 591 19.94 4.71 27.95
N THR A 592 19.99 6.02 27.75
CA THR A 592 19.84 7.00 28.83
C THR A 592 18.59 7.82 28.58
N PHE A 593 17.71 7.94 29.57
CA PHE A 593 16.67 8.97 29.56
C PHE A 593 17.15 10.09 30.47
N ALA A 594 17.59 11.20 29.90
CA ALA A 594 18.42 12.20 30.55
C ALA A 594 17.68 12.97 31.66
N ASP A 595 16.36 13.15 31.52
CA ASP A 595 15.54 14.04 32.34
C ASP A 595 14.16 13.46 32.71
N PHE A 596 14.00 12.14 32.63
CA PHE A 596 12.74 11.46 32.96
C PHE A 596 12.18 11.92 34.33
N THR A 597 10.99 12.49 34.33
CA THR A 597 10.30 13.07 35.47
C THR A 597 9.17 12.16 35.97
N PRO A 598 9.35 11.42 37.09
CA PRO A 598 8.31 10.55 37.63
C PRO A 598 7.03 11.32 37.99
N GLY A 599 5.87 10.75 37.66
CA GLY A 599 4.55 11.35 37.84
C GLY A 599 4.08 12.21 36.67
N GLU A 600 5.01 12.67 35.82
CA GLU A 600 4.74 13.47 34.62
C GLU A 600 4.92 12.60 33.37
N ASP A 601 6.12 12.06 33.19
CA ASP A 601 6.49 11.23 32.04
C ASP A 601 6.02 9.78 32.16
N ARG A 602 6.07 9.07 31.03
CA ARG A 602 5.66 7.67 30.91
C ARG A 602 6.72 6.84 30.22
N LEU A 603 7.14 5.77 30.90
CA LEU A 603 7.89 4.66 30.32
C LEU A 603 6.91 3.74 29.56
N ASP A 604 6.98 3.76 28.23
CA ASP A 604 6.12 2.95 27.37
C ASP A 604 6.82 1.65 26.93
N LEU A 605 6.29 0.54 27.40
CA LEU A 605 6.87 -0.78 27.20
C LEU A 605 6.33 -1.53 25.97
N SER A 606 5.69 -0.83 25.04
CA SER A 606 5.05 -1.41 23.84
C SER A 606 6.02 -2.17 22.94
N LEU A 607 7.25 -1.69 22.77
CA LEU A 607 8.24 -2.35 21.91
C LEU A 607 8.79 -3.66 22.50
N LEU A 608 8.74 -3.82 23.81
CA LEU A 608 9.24 -5.02 24.50
C LEU A 608 8.23 -6.19 24.46
N GLN A 609 7.14 -6.08 23.69
CA GLN A 609 6.06 -7.08 23.63
C GLN A 609 6.46 -8.28 22.74
N THR A 610 7.24 -9.21 23.28
CA THR A 610 7.65 -10.42 22.55
C THR A 610 6.76 -11.64 22.84
N PRO A 611 6.39 -12.43 21.82
CA PRO A 611 5.68 -13.70 22.03
C PRO A 611 6.65 -14.80 22.52
N ASN A 612 6.43 -15.25 23.76
CA ASN A 612 7.09 -16.37 24.48
C ASN A 612 8.49 -16.09 25.08
N ARG A 613 8.67 -16.52 26.35
CA ARG A 613 9.94 -16.46 27.12
C ARG A 613 10.56 -15.06 27.26
N ALA A 614 9.72 -14.03 27.41
CA ALA A 614 10.21 -12.68 27.72
C ALA A 614 11.06 -12.69 29.02
N PRO A 615 12.22 -12.01 29.03
CA PRO A 615 12.97 -11.75 30.25
C PRO A 615 12.10 -11.10 31.33
N THR A 616 12.49 -11.29 32.59
CA THR A 616 11.90 -10.51 33.69
C THR A 616 12.34 -9.06 33.52
N LEU A 617 11.40 -8.13 33.63
CA LEU A 617 11.71 -6.71 33.67
C LEU A 617 12.10 -6.36 35.10
N GLU A 618 13.31 -5.86 35.30
CA GLU A 618 13.81 -5.43 36.59
C GLU A 618 13.98 -3.91 36.61
N LEU A 619 13.37 -3.24 37.60
CA LEU A 619 13.62 -1.84 37.90
C LEU A 619 14.42 -1.77 39.20
N ARG A 620 15.58 -1.13 39.13
CA ARG A 620 16.58 -1.07 40.19
C ARG A 620 16.81 0.39 40.59
N GLY A 621 16.33 0.78 41.77
CA GLY A 621 16.60 2.10 42.32
C GLY A 621 17.94 2.14 43.07
N SER A 622 18.80 3.13 42.77
CA SER A 622 20.05 3.37 43.50
C SER A 622 20.29 4.87 43.70
N GLY A 623 19.99 5.37 44.90
CA GLY A 623 20.13 6.80 45.18
C GLY A 623 19.11 7.62 44.40
N ASP A 624 19.60 8.49 43.52
CA ASP A 624 18.81 9.36 42.66
C ASP A 624 18.70 8.85 41.22
N GLU A 625 19.02 7.58 40.99
CA GLU A 625 18.99 6.96 39.66
C GLU A 625 18.11 5.71 39.71
N THR A 626 17.34 5.50 38.64
CA THR A 626 16.70 4.20 38.38
C THR A 626 17.30 3.56 37.14
N THR A 627 17.60 2.26 37.23
CA THR A 627 18.01 1.44 36.09
C THR A 627 16.93 0.42 35.74
N LEU A 628 16.54 0.36 34.48
CA LEU A 628 15.74 -0.71 33.90
C LEU A 628 16.65 -1.76 33.26
N VAL A 629 16.40 -3.03 33.53
CA VAL A 629 17.08 -4.16 32.86
C VAL A 629 16.06 -5.11 32.27
N TRP A 630 16.23 -5.43 30.98
CA TRP A 630 15.41 -6.41 30.27
C TRP A 630 16.26 -7.19 29.25
N GLY A 631 16.65 -8.41 29.59
CA GLY A 631 17.56 -9.19 28.72
C GLY A 631 18.88 -8.43 28.51
N ASP A 632 19.17 -8.05 27.27
CA ASP A 632 20.36 -7.28 26.88
C ASP A 632 20.12 -5.76 26.85
N LEU A 633 18.90 -5.30 27.16
CA LEU A 633 18.58 -3.89 27.35
C LEU A 633 18.95 -3.43 28.76
N THR A 634 19.63 -2.29 28.84
CA THR A 634 19.80 -1.50 30.06
C THR A 634 19.38 -0.06 29.77
N VAL A 635 18.46 0.49 30.56
CA VAL A 635 18.11 1.92 30.50
C VAL A 635 18.48 2.57 31.83
N THR A 636 19.16 3.70 31.78
CA THR A 636 19.49 4.50 32.95
C THR A 636 18.69 5.80 32.95
N MET A 637 18.09 6.12 34.10
CA MET A 637 17.28 7.32 34.32
C MET A 637 17.86 8.08 35.51
N PRO A 638 18.88 8.93 35.30
CA PRO A 638 19.40 9.81 36.35
C PRO A 638 18.33 10.82 36.79
N GLY A 639 18.27 11.15 38.08
CA GLY A 639 17.27 12.04 38.67
C GLY A 639 15.89 11.40 38.93
N ALA A 640 15.63 10.21 38.38
CA ALA A 640 14.34 9.53 38.49
C ALA A 640 14.26 8.60 39.72
N ALA A 641 14.33 9.15 40.93
CA ALA A 641 14.14 8.37 42.15
C ALA A 641 12.67 7.91 42.30
N ALA A 642 12.44 6.61 42.44
CA ALA A 642 11.16 5.99 42.81
C ALA A 642 10.03 6.00 41.75
N LEU A 643 10.30 5.40 40.58
CA LEU A 643 9.27 5.01 39.61
C LEU A 643 8.15 4.17 40.25
N THR A 644 6.92 4.50 39.89
CA THR A 644 5.69 3.81 40.31
C THR A 644 5.07 3.06 39.13
N GLU A 645 4.05 2.23 39.41
CA GLU A 645 3.28 1.58 38.35
C GLU A 645 2.55 2.59 37.44
N ALA A 646 2.23 3.79 37.94
CA ALA A 646 1.55 4.82 37.16
C ALA A 646 2.44 5.45 36.09
N ASP A 647 3.76 5.38 36.27
CA ASP A 647 4.76 5.89 35.33
C ASP A 647 5.01 4.92 34.17
N ILE A 648 4.41 3.72 34.20
CA ILE A 648 4.65 2.65 33.24
C ILE A 648 3.36 2.36 32.48
N ILE A 649 3.43 2.39 31.16
CA ILE A 649 2.30 2.00 30.29
C ILE A 649 2.66 0.80 29.42
N ASN A 650 1.61 0.08 28.98
CA ASN A 650 1.73 -1.06 28.06
C ASN A 650 2.66 -2.21 28.53
N ALA A 651 2.78 -2.43 29.84
CA ALA A 651 3.64 -3.46 30.43
C ALA A 651 3.25 -4.91 30.07
N GLY A 652 2.03 -5.16 29.56
CA GLY A 652 1.53 -6.49 29.21
C GLY A 652 1.46 -7.46 30.42
N PRO A 653 1.41 -8.80 30.20
CA PRO A 653 1.38 -9.79 31.29
C PRO A 653 2.76 -10.07 31.93
N ARG A 654 3.69 -9.11 31.88
CA ARG A 654 5.07 -9.32 32.34
C ARG A 654 5.16 -9.32 33.86
N ARG A 655 6.11 -10.11 34.39
CA ARG A 655 6.49 -10.02 35.80
C ARG A 655 7.46 -8.85 35.95
N VAL A 656 6.95 -7.70 36.40
CA VAL A 656 7.79 -6.57 36.80
C VAL A 656 8.27 -6.83 38.23
N VAL A 657 9.58 -6.80 38.44
CA VAL A 657 10.17 -6.88 39.77
C VAL A 657 10.79 -5.53 40.09
N LEU A 658 10.22 -4.86 41.09
CA LEU A 658 10.76 -3.65 41.67
C LEU A 658 11.74 -4.04 42.78
N THR A 659 13.00 -3.65 42.65
CA THR A 659 14.04 -3.89 43.67
C THR A 659 14.76 -2.59 44.00
N GLY A 660 14.66 -2.12 45.23
CA GLY A 660 15.14 -0.79 45.62
C GLY A 660 14.11 -0.10 46.52
N GLY A 661 14.49 1.01 47.15
CA GLY A 661 13.65 1.75 48.10
C GLY A 661 12.39 2.34 47.48
#